data_AF-R8BXM2-F1
#
_entry.id   AF-R8BXM2-F1
#
_cell.length_a   1.000
_cell.length_b   1.000
_cell.length_c   1.000
_cell.angle_alpha   90.00
_cell.angle_beta   90.00
_cell.angle_gamma   90.00
#
_symmetry.space_group_name_H-M   'P 1'
#
loop_
_entity.id
_entity.type
_entity.pdbx_description
1 polymer ?
#
loop_
_entity_poly.entity_id
_entity_poly.type
_entity_poly.pdbx_seq_one_letter_code
_entity_poly.pdbx_strand_id
1 'polypeptide(L)'
;MSADGKTVTPVDHVALRKNLADLRSQNPEAIVISFVNGYRNDSHEKIVAEIVRDVFGPDIEVVCSAEVLPELGEYERTVTAAANAVVKPLIRKYLRGLEHLLEEDSDTIRILKSDGGLTSLDLASELPVNLLMSGPAGGVQGVVDVIAHNTQYKNLITLDMGGTSTDCALIIDSKATLRRETMVDKLTVRAPSVDVKTIGAGGGSIAKFVDLTATMRVGPQSAGAVPGPAAYGKGGKEPTVTDANLVLGYLPERLLGGDFQLDVDAAVVAVKTIADQMGISTKRAAEGIINLVNETMYGALRNVSVEQGYDPRDFALVAFGGAGPLHANAVGRLLGAWPVIIPPAPGVLCAEGDAMTKLRHEQSISYVRLLSQITLDDLVEVTRPLEEGCTSKLLAALAGSSQTSLRLTYEVDLRFKGQALNLTIPFTQPEMTAGMEELAKTLARRFNAAHEQQFGFTMPSLELEAVRLGVVATDSSASVQLAQLKEQSEGVVRPPDSAVVNRKDIVVDGKKVTATFWDRAQISIPGCRVDGPCVISEMDSNTLILPGFYGEIDHIGNILIRPLDDGSSSTVTSHTPESAASFIAQNPVVPTLVSSALAAIRNEMDSLVLRASMSPGIREQQDEFNVVTDPAGKMLVGQFGSFIGEFLAMWNNSGGTIEEGDIFITNDPYQVDGAISHLCDVIILLPIFYDHNLVGWSANFGHLS
;
A
#
# COMPACT_ATOMS: atom_id res chain seq x y z
N MET A 1 0.95 4.84 37.52
CA MET A 1 -0.37 4.22 37.79
C MET A 1 -0.21 2.70 37.81
N SER A 2 -1.03 1.96 38.55
CA SER A 2 -1.12 0.50 38.42
C SER A 2 -1.84 0.10 37.12
N ALA A 3 -1.82 -1.19 36.78
CA ALA A 3 -2.48 -1.73 35.58
C ALA A 3 -4.01 -1.54 35.58
N ASP A 4 -4.64 -1.44 36.75
CA ASP A 4 -6.07 -1.15 36.90
C ASP A 4 -6.38 0.35 36.91
N GLY A 5 -5.38 1.23 36.74
CA GLY A 5 -5.56 2.68 36.66
C GLY A 5 -5.57 3.40 38.01
N LYS A 6 -5.21 2.72 39.11
CA LYS A 6 -5.12 3.36 40.43
C LYS A 6 -3.79 4.08 40.64
N THR A 7 -3.81 5.13 41.43
CA THR A 7 -2.60 5.85 41.85
C THR A 7 -1.78 4.97 42.80
N VAL A 8 -0.58 4.57 42.35
CA VAL A 8 0.42 3.88 43.18
C VAL A 8 1.36 4.89 43.85
N THR A 9 1.86 5.83 43.06
CA THR A 9 2.72 6.93 43.52
C THR A 9 2.13 8.23 42.99
N PRO A 10 1.71 9.17 43.84
CA PRO A 10 1.16 10.44 43.40
C PRO A 10 2.23 11.31 42.74
N VAL A 11 1.81 12.27 41.92
CA VAL A 11 2.73 13.24 41.31
C VAL A 11 3.32 14.14 42.39
N ASP A 12 4.65 14.19 42.50
CA ASP A 12 5.33 15.14 43.39
C ASP A 12 5.50 16.48 42.66
N HIS A 13 4.58 17.40 42.94
CA HIS A 13 4.54 18.73 42.33
C HIS A 13 5.82 19.54 42.57
N VAL A 14 6.42 19.43 43.76
CA VAL A 14 7.59 20.24 44.15
C VAL A 14 8.83 19.69 43.46
N ALA A 15 9.03 18.38 43.51
CA ALA A 15 10.15 17.73 42.84
C ALA A 15 10.07 17.91 41.32
N LEU A 16 8.88 17.79 40.72
CA LEU A 16 8.69 18.00 39.29
C LEU A 16 9.06 19.43 38.87
N ARG A 17 8.54 20.47 39.54
CA ARG A 17 8.88 21.87 39.22
C ARG A 17 10.38 22.13 39.31
N LYS A 18 11.06 21.52 40.29
CA LYS A 18 12.52 21.59 40.42
C LYS A 18 13.23 20.92 39.24
N ASN A 19 12.80 19.72 38.84
CA ASN A 19 13.41 18.96 37.75
C ASN A 19 13.15 19.58 36.37
N LEU A 20 12.03 20.28 36.20
CA LEU A 20 11.71 21.01 34.96
C LEU A 20 12.62 22.22 34.72
N ALA A 21 13.34 22.72 35.74
CA ALA A 21 14.26 23.86 35.58
C ALA A 21 15.41 23.54 34.61
N ASP A 22 15.96 22.33 34.69
CA ASP A 22 17.02 21.87 33.78
C ASP A 22 16.47 21.73 32.35
N LEU A 23 15.27 21.19 32.20
CA LEU A 23 14.62 21.05 30.88
C LEU A 23 14.31 22.43 30.26
N ARG A 24 13.93 23.42 31.08
CA ARG A 24 13.73 24.81 30.64
C ARG A 24 14.99 25.43 30.05
N SER A 25 16.17 25.09 30.57
CA SER A 25 17.43 25.60 30.01
C SER A 25 17.73 25.11 28.58
N GLN A 26 17.06 24.04 28.14
CA GLN A 26 17.21 23.47 26.80
C GLN A 26 16.32 24.14 25.75
N ASN A 27 15.42 25.05 26.16
CA ASN A 27 14.46 25.76 25.29
C ASN A 27 13.67 24.82 24.34
N PRO A 28 12.95 23.81 24.87
CA PRO A 28 12.14 22.94 24.02
C PRO A 28 11.00 23.74 23.36
N GLU A 29 10.64 23.36 22.12
CA GLU A 29 9.44 23.86 21.43
C GLU A 29 8.18 23.03 21.77
N ALA A 30 8.39 21.76 22.14
CA ALA A 30 7.32 20.85 22.56
C ALA A 30 7.80 19.91 23.68
N ILE A 31 6.89 19.50 24.56
CA ILE A 31 7.12 18.53 25.64
C ILE A 31 6.06 17.44 25.58
N VAL A 32 6.50 16.19 25.55
CA VAL A 32 5.64 15.00 25.60
C VAL A 32 5.61 14.46 27.02
N ILE A 33 4.42 14.14 27.51
CA ILE A 33 4.21 13.50 28.79
C ILE A 33 3.64 12.11 28.51
N SER A 34 4.41 11.07 28.84
CA SER A 34 3.95 9.68 28.71
C SER A 34 4.22 8.89 29.97
N PHE A 35 3.15 8.45 30.62
CA PHE A 35 3.22 7.58 31.79
C PHE A 35 2.83 6.15 31.47
N VAL A 36 3.45 5.20 32.19
CA VAL A 36 3.01 3.81 32.21
C VAL A 36 1.57 3.75 32.72
N ASN A 37 0.72 3.05 31.98
CA ASN A 37 -0.73 2.95 32.18
C ASN A 37 -1.48 4.31 32.09
N GLY A 38 -0.90 5.34 31.47
CA GLY A 38 -1.57 6.61 31.21
C GLY A 38 -2.85 6.45 30.38
N TYR A 39 -2.86 5.50 29.44
CA TYR A 39 -4.04 5.13 28.64
C TYR A 39 -5.25 4.66 29.49
N ARG A 40 -4.99 4.13 30.69
CA ARG A 40 -6.03 3.61 31.60
C ARG A 40 -6.56 4.70 32.52
N ASN A 41 -5.69 5.62 32.94
CA ASN A 41 -6.03 6.79 33.75
C ASN A 41 -5.02 7.90 33.48
N ASP A 42 -5.48 8.94 32.78
CA ASP A 42 -4.66 10.05 32.29
C ASP A 42 -4.51 11.20 33.30
N SER A 43 -5.12 11.09 34.49
CA SER A 43 -5.14 12.17 35.48
C SER A 43 -3.75 12.68 35.87
N HIS A 44 -2.76 11.79 35.99
CA HIS A 44 -1.39 12.20 36.25
C HIS A 44 -0.75 12.92 35.06
N GLU A 45 -1.04 12.52 33.82
CA GLU A 45 -0.51 13.23 32.64
C GLU A 45 -1.09 14.65 32.60
N LYS A 46 -2.40 14.81 32.85
CA LYS A 46 -3.08 16.13 32.93
C LYS A 46 -2.49 17.04 34.00
N ILE A 47 -2.30 16.53 35.22
CA ILE A 47 -1.66 17.29 36.32
C ILE A 47 -0.26 17.76 35.93
N VAL A 48 0.53 16.89 35.30
CA VAL A 48 1.88 17.24 34.85
C VAL A 48 1.83 18.26 33.71
N ALA A 49 0.87 18.15 32.79
CA ALA A 49 0.71 19.09 31.69
C ALA A 49 0.39 20.50 32.18
N GLU A 50 -0.47 20.65 33.17
CA GLU A 50 -0.75 21.93 33.83
C GLU A 50 0.53 22.54 34.44
N ILE A 51 1.30 21.73 35.19
CA ILE A 51 2.56 22.19 35.80
C ILE A 51 3.59 22.60 34.74
N VAL A 52 3.68 21.86 33.63
CA VAL A 52 4.58 22.19 32.52
C VAL A 52 4.17 23.52 31.88
N ARG A 53 2.88 23.73 31.58
CA ARG A 53 2.39 25.01 31.03
C ARG A 53 2.68 26.17 31.97
N ASP A 54 2.51 25.99 33.28
CA ASP A 54 2.86 27.02 34.28
C ASP A 54 4.35 27.38 34.29
N VAL A 55 5.24 26.41 34.09
CA VAL A 55 6.71 26.61 34.20
C VAL A 55 7.29 27.22 32.93
N PHE A 56 6.82 26.79 31.76
CA PHE A 56 7.38 27.17 30.46
C PHE A 56 6.63 28.33 29.78
N GLY A 57 5.36 28.55 30.15
CA GLY A 57 4.49 29.57 29.57
C GLY A 57 3.49 29.00 28.55
N PRO A 58 2.64 29.85 27.97
CA PRO A 58 1.59 29.41 27.05
C PRO A 58 2.09 29.00 25.66
N ASP A 59 3.31 29.39 25.29
CA ASP A 59 3.87 29.15 23.95
C ASP A 59 4.48 27.74 23.79
N ILE A 60 4.69 27.01 24.89
CA ILE A 60 5.18 25.63 24.82
C ILE A 60 4.06 24.69 24.36
N GLU A 61 4.34 23.84 23.39
CA GLU A 61 3.41 22.79 23.01
C GLU A 61 3.51 21.63 24.00
N VAL A 62 2.41 21.25 24.64
CA VAL A 62 2.39 20.16 25.66
C VAL A 62 1.44 19.07 25.18
N VAL A 63 2.00 17.87 24.99
CA VAL A 63 1.28 16.71 24.43
C VAL A 63 1.24 15.59 25.46
N CYS A 64 0.04 15.23 25.90
CA CYS A 64 -0.19 14.04 26.73
C CYS A 64 -0.36 12.80 25.85
N SER A 65 0.34 11.73 26.18
CA SER A 65 0.32 10.51 25.38
C SER A 65 -1.04 9.83 25.34
N ALA A 66 -1.80 9.90 26.44
CA ALA A 66 -3.14 9.36 26.54
C ALA A 66 -4.20 10.17 25.75
N GLU A 67 -3.91 11.43 25.41
CA GLU A 67 -4.79 12.26 24.56
C GLU A 67 -4.58 11.95 23.07
N VAL A 68 -3.35 11.59 22.68
CA VAL A 68 -3.01 11.22 21.30
C VAL A 68 -3.41 9.78 20.99
N LEU A 69 -3.06 8.83 21.87
CA LEU A 69 -3.34 7.42 21.69
C LEU A 69 -3.68 6.75 23.04
N PRO A 70 -4.98 6.68 23.42
CA PRO A 70 -5.45 6.04 24.65
C PRO A 70 -5.45 4.50 24.57
N GLU A 71 -4.32 3.92 24.14
CA GLU A 71 -4.15 2.47 23.98
C GLU A 71 -2.93 1.92 24.75
N LEU A 72 -2.99 0.62 25.05
CA LEU A 72 -1.95 -0.19 25.68
C LEU A 72 -0.69 -0.21 24.80
N GLY A 73 0.48 -0.33 25.44
CA GLY A 73 1.81 -0.27 24.83
C GLY A 73 2.45 1.07 25.12
N GLU A 74 3.45 1.10 26.01
CA GLU A 74 4.15 2.34 26.36
C GLU A 74 5.06 2.83 25.24
N TYR A 75 5.71 1.93 24.52
CA TYR A 75 6.61 2.28 23.44
C TYR A 75 5.85 2.93 22.28
N GLU A 76 4.85 2.23 21.72
CA GLU A 76 4.09 2.72 20.57
C GLU A 76 3.32 4.00 20.89
N ARG A 77 2.74 4.09 22.10
CA ARG A 77 2.06 5.31 22.56
C ARG A 77 3.03 6.48 22.71
N THR A 78 4.21 6.26 23.28
CA THR A 78 5.22 7.32 23.44
C THR A 78 5.74 7.77 22.08
N VAL A 79 6.08 6.84 21.18
CA VAL A 79 6.56 7.15 19.82
C VAL A 79 5.51 7.92 19.03
N THR A 80 4.23 7.53 19.12
CA THR A 80 3.13 8.23 18.46
C THR A 80 2.93 9.65 19.01
N ALA A 81 2.95 9.81 20.33
CA ALA A 81 2.85 11.12 20.97
C ALA A 81 4.05 12.02 20.64
N ALA A 82 5.26 11.45 20.55
CA ALA A 82 6.46 12.16 20.13
C ALA A 82 6.40 12.58 18.67
N ALA A 83 6.00 11.68 17.77
CA ALA A 83 5.79 12.01 16.36
C ALA A 83 4.79 13.16 16.21
N ASN A 84 3.67 13.12 16.94
CA ASN A 84 2.68 14.20 16.97
C ASN A 84 3.31 15.53 17.44
N ALA A 85 4.02 15.51 18.57
CA ALA A 85 4.62 16.70 19.17
C ALA A 85 5.68 17.36 18.30
N VAL A 86 6.52 16.56 17.61
CA VAL A 86 7.60 17.08 16.76
C VAL A 86 7.07 17.92 15.59
N VAL A 87 5.97 17.49 14.97
CA VAL A 87 5.42 18.19 13.78
C VAL A 87 4.38 19.25 14.12
N LYS A 88 3.78 19.20 15.32
CA LYS A 88 2.66 20.05 15.72
C LYS A 88 2.92 21.55 15.61
N PRO A 89 4.05 22.12 16.08
CA PRO A 89 4.32 23.55 15.94
C PRO A 89 4.37 24.01 14.47
N LEU A 90 5.02 23.21 13.62
CA LEU A 90 5.18 23.51 12.19
C LEU A 90 3.84 23.45 11.45
N ILE A 91 3.08 22.37 11.64
CA ILE A 91 1.79 22.17 10.97
C ILE A 91 0.79 23.23 11.40
N ARG A 92 0.70 23.54 12.70
CA ARG A 92 -0.19 24.58 13.21
C ARG A 92 0.10 25.95 12.59
N LYS A 93 1.38 26.30 12.45
CA LYS A 93 1.79 27.55 11.77
C LYS A 93 1.41 27.54 10.30
N TYR A 94 1.64 26.43 9.60
CA TYR A 94 1.29 26.28 8.19
C TYR A 94 -0.22 26.40 7.96
N LEU A 95 -1.03 25.67 8.74
CA LEU A 95 -2.48 25.65 8.61
C LEU A 95 -3.12 27.01 8.91
N ARG A 96 -2.63 27.74 9.91
CA ARG A 96 -3.04 29.12 10.17
C ARG A 96 -2.68 30.08 9.04
N GLY A 97 -1.50 29.89 8.44
CA GLY A 97 -1.09 30.66 7.27
C GLY A 97 -2.00 30.39 6.06
N LEU A 98 -2.36 29.12 5.84
CA LEU A 98 -3.29 28.72 4.79
C LEU A 98 -4.69 29.28 5.02
N GLU A 99 -5.19 29.22 6.26
CA GLU A 99 -6.45 29.85 6.66
C GLU A 99 -6.45 31.32 6.30
N HIS A 100 -5.42 32.06 6.71
CA HIS A 100 -5.31 33.49 6.44
C HIS A 100 -5.25 33.83 4.94
N LEU A 101 -4.56 33.02 4.13
CA LEU A 101 -4.46 33.24 2.68
C LEU A 101 -5.78 33.02 1.94
N LEU A 102 -6.67 32.18 2.48
CA LEU A 102 -7.93 31.79 1.85
C LEU A 102 -9.16 32.40 2.55
N GLU A 103 -8.97 33.28 3.53
CA GLU A 103 -10.05 33.96 4.27
C GLU A 103 -11.07 34.66 3.34
N GLU A 104 -10.63 35.19 2.20
CA GLU A 104 -11.53 35.83 1.22
C GLU A 104 -12.20 34.83 0.25
N ASP A 105 -11.65 33.63 0.09
CA ASP A 105 -12.10 32.62 -0.88
C ASP A 105 -13.07 31.59 -0.28
N SER A 106 -12.89 31.19 0.98
CA SER A 106 -13.72 30.19 1.65
C SER A 106 -13.65 30.27 3.18
N ASP A 107 -14.81 30.26 3.82
CA ASP A 107 -14.94 30.10 5.29
C ASP A 107 -14.71 28.64 5.75
N THR A 108 -14.50 27.71 4.82
CA THR A 108 -14.34 26.28 5.12
C THR A 108 -13.12 25.71 4.42
N ILE A 109 -12.16 25.26 5.23
CA ILE A 109 -10.97 24.55 4.76
C ILE A 109 -10.93 23.19 5.46
N ARG A 110 -10.72 22.15 4.67
CA ARG A 110 -10.64 20.77 5.14
C ARG A 110 -9.32 20.18 4.72
N ILE A 111 -8.74 19.36 5.59
CA ILE A 111 -7.45 18.73 5.39
C ILE A 111 -7.67 17.23 5.24
N LEU A 112 -7.08 16.65 4.19
CA LEU A 112 -7.06 15.21 3.99
C LEU A 112 -6.15 14.54 5.02
N LYS A 113 -6.68 13.50 5.67
CA LYS A 113 -5.95 12.61 6.56
C LYS A 113 -5.49 11.35 5.83
N SER A 114 -4.54 10.67 6.46
CA SER A 114 -3.91 9.44 5.95
C SER A 114 -4.87 8.27 5.83
N ASP A 115 -5.96 8.26 6.61
CA ASP A 115 -7.02 7.24 6.55
C ASP A 115 -8.06 7.49 5.44
N GLY A 116 -7.80 8.44 4.54
CA GLY A 116 -8.71 8.79 3.44
C GLY A 116 -9.95 9.56 3.90
N GLY A 117 -9.95 10.13 5.11
CA GLY A 117 -11.01 11.02 5.60
C GLY A 117 -10.58 12.49 5.61
N LEU A 118 -11.54 13.41 5.57
CA LEU A 118 -11.28 14.83 5.81
C LEU A 118 -11.34 15.16 7.31
N THR A 119 -10.64 16.21 7.71
CA THR A 119 -10.74 16.83 9.05
C THR A 119 -10.69 18.36 8.98
N SER A 120 -11.03 19.03 10.08
CA SER A 120 -10.95 20.49 10.19
C SER A 120 -9.52 20.96 10.47
N LEU A 121 -9.24 22.24 10.23
CA LEU A 121 -7.95 22.87 10.57
C LEU A 121 -7.59 22.71 12.05
N ASP A 122 -8.57 22.86 12.95
CA ASP A 122 -8.36 22.70 14.39
C ASP A 122 -7.93 21.28 14.75
N LEU A 123 -8.65 20.26 14.27
CA LEU A 123 -8.33 18.87 14.56
C LEU A 123 -7.01 18.43 13.91
N ALA A 124 -6.74 18.90 12.68
CA ALA A 124 -5.46 18.69 12.00
C ALA A 124 -4.28 19.33 12.77
N SER A 125 -4.52 20.49 13.39
CA SER A 125 -3.51 21.16 14.22
C SER A 125 -3.28 20.45 15.56
N GLU A 126 -4.29 19.80 16.12
CA GLU A 126 -4.17 19.06 17.38
C GLU A 126 -3.53 17.66 17.21
N LEU A 127 -3.90 16.96 16.13
CA LEU A 127 -3.46 15.60 15.83
C LEU A 127 -2.80 15.48 14.44
N PRO A 128 -1.72 16.25 14.15
CA PRO A 128 -1.03 16.21 12.87
C PRO A 128 -0.40 14.84 12.56
N VAL A 129 -0.22 13.97 13.55
CA VAL A 129 0.21 12.58 13.34
C VAL A 129 -0.71 11.82 12.38
N ASN A 130 -1.99 12.20 12.29
CA ASN A 130 -2.95 11.59 11.36
C ASN A 130 -2.82 12.10 9.91
N LEU A 131 -1.91 13.05 9.64
CA LEU A 131 -1.63 13.61 8.31
C LEU A 131 -0.41 12.97 7.64
N LEU A 132 0.30 12.08 8.34
CA LEU A 132 1.51 11.41 7.86
C LEU A 132 1.18 10.54 6.64
N MET A 133 1.73 10.88 5.47
CA MET A 133 1.49 10.17 4.20
C MET A 133 0.05 10.30 3.69
N SER A 134 -0.60 11.46 3.86
CA SER A 134 -1.98 11.66 3.39
C SER A 134 -2.16 11.69 1.87
N GLY A 135 -1.17 12.13 1.10
CA GLY A 135 -1.28 12.28 -0.36
C GLY A 135 -1.81 11.03 -1.10
N PRO A 136 -1.17 9.85 -0.94
CA PRO A 136 -1.64 8.62 -1.58
C PRO A 136 -3.04 8.19 -1.16
N ALA A 137 -3.50 8.55 0.05
CA ALA A 137 -4.84 8.23 0.52
C ALA A 137 -5.93 8.90 -0.33
N GLY A 138 -5.68 10.13 -0.80
CA GLY A 138 -6.60 10.89 -1.65
C GLY A 138 -6.79 10.22 -3.01
N GLY A 139 -5.71 9.69 -3.60
CA GLY A 139 -5.77 8.91 -4.83
C GLY A 139 -6.61 7.63 -4.70
N VAL A 140 -6.38 6.86 -3.63
CA VAL A 140 -7.16 5.63 -3.36
C VAL A 140 -8.63 5.96 -3.11
N GLN A 141 -8.92 7.01 -2.33
CA GLN A 141 -10.29 7.46 -2.09
C GLN A 141 -10.95 7.97 -3.37
N GLY A 142 -10.20 8.65 -4.24
CA GLY A 142 -10.64 9.02 -5.58
C GLY A 142 -11.03 7.81 -6.44
N VAL A 143 -10.25 6.72 -6.38
CA VAL A 143 -10.65 5.46 -7.05
C VAL A 143 -11.94 4.88 -6.47
N VAL A 144 -12.10 4.89 -5.14
CA VAL A 144 -13.34 4.43 -4.49
C VAL A 144 -14.53 5.27 -4.97
N ASP A 145 -14.41 6.59 -4.94
CA ASP A 145 -15.52 7.50 -5.20
C ASP A 145 -15.84 7.66 -6.69
N VAL A 146 -14.84 7.65 -7.56
CA VAL A 146 -15.01 7.80 -9.01
C VAL A 146 -15.33 6.47 -9.66
N ILE A 147 -14.60 5.41 -9.33
CA ILE A 147 -14.69 4.11 -10.03
C ILE A 147 -15.57 3.13 -9.28
N ALA A 148 -15.23 2.82 -8.02
CA ALA A 148 -15.88 1.73 -7.30
C ALA A 148 -17.38 2.01 -7.06
N HIS A 149 -17.76 3.25 -6.78
CA HIS A 149 -19.16 3.63 -6.58
C HIS A 149 -19.97 3.75 -7.87
N ASN A 150 -19.35 4.09 -9.01
CA ASN A 150 -20.07 4.41 -10.25
C ASN A 150 -19.96 3.34 -11.35
N THR A 151 -19.17 2.30 -11.12
CA THR A 151 -19.01 1.17 -12.06
C THR A 151 -19.37 -0.16 -11.41
N GLN A 152 -19.38 -1.25 -12.18
CA GLN A 152 -19.58 -2.61 -11.66
C GLN A 152 -18.35 -3.16 -10.90
N TYR A 153 -17.18 -2.52 -11.02
CA TYR A 153 -15.95 -3.03 -10.45
C TYR A 153 -15.83 -2.60 -8.98
N LYS A 154 -15.86 -3.57 -8.06
CA LYS A 154 -15.85 -3.32 -6.61
C LYS A 154 -14.54 -3.72 -5.94
N ASN A 155 -13.82 -4.65 -6.57
CA ASN A 155 -12.52 -5.14 -6.15
C ASN A 155 -11.46 -4.58 -7.10
N LEU A 156 -10.65 -3.64 -6.61
CA LEU A 156 -9.71 -2.86 -7.42
C LEU A 156 -8.31 -2.91 -6.82
N ILE A 157 -7.29 -2.93 -7.66
CA ILE A 157 -5.91 -2.66 -7.29
C ILE A 157 -5.55 -1.30 -7.88
N THR A 158 -4.96 -0.41 -7.10
CA THR A 158 -4.53 0.91 -7.57
C THR A 158 -3.08 0.91 -8.01
N LEU A 159 -2.78 1.71 -9.04
CA LEU A 159 -1.45 2.01 -9.54
C LEU A 159 -1.32 3.52 -9.79
N ASP A 160 -0.89 4.27 -8.78
CA ASP A 160 -0.59 5.70 -8.92
C ASP A 160 0.89 5.89 -9.21
N MET A 161 1.26 6.12 -10.48
CA MET A 161 2.66 6.33 -10.84
C MET A 161 2.91 7.79 -11.23
N GLY A 162 3.76 8.42 -10.44
CA GLY A 162 4.26 9.78 -10.67
C GLY A 162 5.66 9.82 -11.27
N GLY A 163 6.34 10.96 -11.08
CA GLY A 163 7.72 11.16 -11.54
C GLY A 163 8.79 10.49 -10.66
N THR A 164 8.47 10.11 -9.43
CA THR A 164 9.48 9.64 -8.45
C THR A 164 9.16 8.26 -7.90
N SER A 165 7.89 8.02 -7.60
CA SER A 165 7.39 6.82 -6.93
C SER A 165 6.14 6.30 -7.61
N THR A 166 5.77 5.09 -7.21
CA THR A 166 4.47 4.50 -7.47
C THR A 166 3.83 4.07 -6.16
N ASP A 167 2.56 4.39 -5.98
CA ASP A 167 1.75 4.03 -4.83
C ASP A 167 0.70 2.99 -5.23
N CYS A 168 0.67 1.87 -4.51
CA CYS A 168 -0.22 0.75 -4.77
C CYS A 168 -1.09 0.47 -3.54
N ALA A 169 -2.38 0.23 -3.74
CA ALA A 169 -3.32 -0.12 -2.68
C ALA A 169 -4.36 -1.12 -3.17
N LEU A 170 -5.05 -1.75 -2.22
CA LEU A 170 -6.14 -2.68 -2.47
C LEU A 170 -7.47 -2.06 -2.02
N ILE A 171 -8.48 -2.16 -2.87
CA ILE A 171 -9.87 -1.79 -2.58
C ILE A 171 -10.71 -3.06 -2.69
N ILE A 172 -11.43 -3.38 -1.62
CA ILE A 172 -12.26 -4.58 -1.52
C ILE A 172 -13.70 -4.14 -1.26
N ASP A 173 -14.66 -4.65 -2.02
CA ASP A 173 -16.07 -4.31 -1.89
C ASP A 173 -16.32 -2.79 -1.83
N SER A 174 -15.61 -2.03 -2.69
CA SER A 174 -15.62 -0.55 -2.74
C SER A 174 -15.14 0.17 -1.48
N LYS A 175 -14.29 -0.48 -0.68
CA LYS A 175 -13.69 0.13 0.51
C LYS A 175 -12.17 0.03 0.42
N ALA A 176 -11.50 1.15 0.67
CA ALA A 176 -10.06 1.16 0.85
C ALA A 176 -9.71 0.35 2.11
N THR A 177 -8.72 -0.53 2.00
CA THR A 177 -8.17 -1.20 3.17
C THR A 177 -7.42 -0.19 4.03
N LEU A 178 -7.66 -0.20 5.34
CA LEU A 178 -6.97 0.64 6.29
C LEU A 178 -6.00 -0.21 7.13
N ARG A 179 -4.84 0.36 7.45
CA ARG A 179 -3.95 -0.14 8.51
C ARG A 179 -3.98 0.84 9.68
N ARG A 180 -3.76 0.32 10.89
CA ARG A 180 -3.74 1.13 12.12
C ARG A 180 -2.35 1.67 12.48
N GLU A 181 -1.34 1.21 11.75
CA GLU A 181 0.04 1.56 11.95
C GLU A 181 0.61 2.10 10.63
N THR A 182 1.32 3.21 10.74
CA THR A 182 2.06 3.83 9.64
C THR A 182 3.54 3.79 9.98
N MET A 183 4.35 3.30 9.06
CA MET A 183 5.80 3.32 9.20
C MET A 183 6.36 4.61 8.60
N VAL A 184 7.08 5.39 9.42
CA VAL A 184 7.81 6.58 8.98
C VAL A 184 9.29 6.31 9.18
N ASP A 185 10.01 6.14 8.07
CA ASP A 185 11.38 5.61 8.05
C ASP A 185 11.47 4.28 8.80
N LYS A 186 12.02 4.27 10.03
CA LYS A 186 12.17 3.07 10.86
C LYS A 186 11.23 3.05 12.07
N LEU A 187 10.39 4.06 12.22
CA LEU A 187 9.50 4.21 13.37
C LEU A 187 8.07 3.83 12.98
N THR A 188 7.51 2.87 13.71
CA THR A 188 6.09 2.53 13.61
C THR A 188 5.29 3.45 14.52
N VAL A 189 4.38 4.19 13.92
CA VAL A 189 3.46 5.10 14.61
C VAL A 189 2.05 4.54 14.51
N ARG A 190 1.28 4.55 15.60
CA ARG A 190 -0.12 4.11 15.61
C ARG A 190 -1.05 5.23 15.17
N ALA A 191 -0.99 5.53 13.88
CA ALA A 191 -1.91 6.41 13.19
C ALA A 191 -2.60 5.61 12.08
N PRO A 192 -3.95 5.63 11.98
CA PRO A 192 -4.63 4.97 10.89
C PRO A 192 -4.26 5.59 9.53
N SER A 193 -3.96 4.74 8.55
CA SER A 193 -3.71 5.14 7.18
C SER A 193 -4.33 4.16 6.18
N VAL A 194 -4.62 4.62 4.98
CA VAL A 194 -4.90 3.74 3.85
C VAL A 194 -3.69 2.82 3.67
N ASP A 195 -3.97 1.54 3.42
CA ASP A 195 -2.95 0.53 3.16
C ASP A 195 -2.31 0.75 1.78
N VAL A 196 -1.37 1.68 1.74
CA VAL A 196 -0.60 2.03 0.55
C VAL A 196 0.82 1.51 0.70
N LYS A 197 1.30 0.86 -0.36
CA LYS A 197 2.70 0.49 -0.51
C LYS A 197 3.34 1.37 -1.57
N THR A 198 4.27 2.22 -1.13
CA THR A 198 5.07 3.08 -2.01
C THR A 198 6.34 2.35 -2.46
N ILE A 199 6.64 2.40 -3.75
CA ILE A 199 7.89 1.91 -4.33
C ILE A 199 8.60 3.01 -5.13
N GLY A 200 9.93 2.96 -5.14
CA GLY A 200 10.80 3.89 -5.89
C GLY A 200 10.82 3.63 -7.39
N ALA A 201 9.65 3.66 -8.04
CA ALA A 201 9.46 3.29 -9.44
C ALA A 201 8.61 4.32 -10.19
N GLY A 202 9.10 5.55 -10.35
CA GLY A 202 8.42 6.60 -11.11
C GLY A 202 9.02 6.82 -12.51
N GLY A 203 8.46 7.78 -13.25
CA GLY A 203 8.98 8.17 -14.58
C GLY A 203 10.44 8.66 -14.55
N GLY A 204 10.86 9.28 -13.45
CA GLY A 204 12.23 9.75 -13.22
C GLY A 204 13.17 8.70 -12.62
N SER A 205 12.72 7.46 -12.37
CA SER A 205 13.60 6.41 -11.83
C SER A 205 14.78 6.16 -12.76
N ILE A 206 15.98 6.21 -12.20
CA ILE A 206 17.25 6.16 -12.94
C ILE A 206 17.63 4.70 -13.21
N ALA A 207 17.97 4.41 -14.46
CA ALA A 207 18.55 3.13 -14.85
C ALA A 207 20.07 3.14 -14.66
N LYS A 208 20.62 2.07 -14.09
CA LYS A 208 22.06 1.88 -13.87
C LYS A 208 22.47 0.47 -14.23
N PHE A 209 23.59 0.34 -14.93
CA PHE A 209 24.28 -0.93 -15.11
C PHE A 209 25.31 -1.13 -13.99
N VAL A 210 25.38 -2.33 -13.44
CA VAL A 210 26.31 -2.70 -12.37
C VAL A 210 27.32 -3.69 -12.94
N ASP A 211 28.53 -3.21 -13.23
CA ASP A 211 29.59 -4.01 -13.88
C ASP A 211 29.93 -5.28 -13.09
N LEU A 212 29.95 -5.20 -11.75
CA LEU A 212 30.32 -6.31 -10.87
C LEU A 212 29.39 -7.52 -11.02
N THR A 213 28.10 -7.26 -11.24
CA THR A 213 27.07 -8.30 -11.35
C THR A 213 26.59 -8.51 -12.78
N ALA A 214 27.06 -7.69 -13.74
CA ALA A 214 26.58 -7.63 -15.11
C ALA A 214 25.04 -7.50 -15.21
N THR A 215 24.43 -6.75 -14.29
CA THR A 215 22.97 -6.56 -14.23
C THR A 215 22.57 -5.09 -14.34
N MET A 216 21.39 -4.85 -14.91
CA MET A 216 20.76 -3.54 -14.95
C MET A 216 19.76 -3.41 -13.80
N ARG A 217 19.70 -2.23 -13.18
CA ARG A 217 18.71 -1.87 -12.15
C ARG A 217 18.02 -0.58 -12.54
N VAL A 218 16.76 -0.42 -12.15
CA VAL A 218 15.98 0.82 -12.34
C VAL A 218 15.45 1.26 -10.99
N GLY A 219 15.75 2.49 -10.58
CA GLY A 219 15.48 2.97 -9.23
C GLY A 219 16.44 2.35 -8.18
N PRO A 220 16.23 2.63 -6.88
CA PRO A 220 15.16 3.49 -6.33
C PRO A 220 15.46 5.00 -6.47
N GLN A 221 16.65 5.36 -6.96
CA GLN A 221 17.03 6.76 -7.18
C GLN A 221 16.21 7.37 -8.32
N SER A 222 15.72 8.59 -8.11
CA SER A 222 14.97 9.36 -9.10
C SER A 222 15.74 10.63 -9.50
N ALA A 223 15.60 11.03 -10.76
CA ALA A 223 16.10 12.31 -11.27
C ALA A 223 15.23 13.51 -10.86
N GLY A 224 14.06 13.26 -10.24
CA GLY A 224 13.10 14.29 -9.84
C GLY A 224 12.59 15.11 -11.03
N ALA A 225 12.23 16.38 -10.79
CA ALA A 225 11.85 17.32 -11.84
C ALA A 225 13.03 18.18 -12.34
N VAL A 226 14.03 18.41 -11.48
CA VAL A 226 15.28 19.14 -11.77
C VAL A 226 16.41 18.42 -11.03
N PRO A 227 17.45 17.89 -11.73
CA PRO A 227 17.74 18.05 -13.15
C PRO A 227 16.78 17.29 -14.09
N GLY A 228 15.99 16.35 -13.55
CA GLY A 228 14.96 15.60 -14.27
C GLY A 228 15.50 14.59 -15.28
N PRO A 229 14.59 13.84 -15.95
CA PRO A 229 14.90 13.08 -17.17
C PRO A 229 15.71 13.90 -18.19
N ALA A 230 16.59 13.24 -18.94
CA ALA A 230 17.34 13.92 -20.01
C ALA A 230 16.39 14.56 -21.04
N ALA A 231 15.28 13.90 -21.33
CA ALA A 231 14.18 14.39 -22.16
C ALA A 231 13.62 15.76 -21.76
N TYR A 232 13.79 16.21 -20.51
CA TYR A 232 13.23 17.48 -20.04
C TYR A 232 14.13 18.68 -20.39
N GLY A 233 15.37 18.47 -20.83
CA GLY A 233 16.29 19.55 -21.20
C GLY A 233 16.73 20.45 -20.02
N LYS A 234 16.52 20.03 -18.76
CA LYS A 234 16.84 20.80 -17.53
C LYS A 234 18.18 20.43 -16.90
N GLY A 235 19.08 19.79 -17.66
CA GLY A 235 20.42 19.39 -17.23
C GLY A 235 20.55 17.92 -16.82
N GLY A 236 19.47 17.14 -16.88
CA GLY A 236 19.49 15.68 -16.71
C GLY A 236 20.36 14.98 -17.77
N LYS A 237 21.09 13.94 -17.35
CA LYS A 237 21.96 13.14 -18.24
C LYS A 237 21.90 11.64 -17.99
N GLU A 238 21.44 11.24 -16.80
CA GLU A 238 21.25 9.84 -16.45
C GLU A 238 20.01 9.31 -17.17
N PRO A 239 20.02 8.05 -17.66
CA PRO A 239 18.87 7.45 -18.32
C PRO A 239 17.73 7.18 -17.34
N THR A 240 16.51 7.58 -17.69
CA THR A 240 15.32 7.38 -16.87
C THR A 240 14.24 6.57 -17.57
N VAL A 241 13.19 6.18 -16.82
CA VAL A 241 12.00 5.52 -17.37
C VAL A 241 11.30 6.41 -18.41
N THR A 242 11.21 7.72 -18.17
CA THR A 242 10.67 8.69 -19.12
C THR A 242 11.51 8.76 -20.40
N ASP A 243 12.84 8.72 -20.29
CA ASP A 243 13.72 8.68 -21.48
C ASP A 243 13.48 7.39 -22.29
N ALA A 244 13.35 6.24 -21.63
CA ALA A 244 13.06 4.97 -22.28
C ALA A 244 11.69 4.99 -23.01
N ASN A 245 10.65 5.51 -22.38
CA ASN A 245 9.33 5.70 -23.00
C ASN A 245 9.40 6.58 -24.25
N LEU A 246 10.20 7.65 -24.21
CA LEU A 246 10.40 8.54 -25.37
C LEU A 246 11.19 7.86 -26.49
N VAL A 247 12.25 7.10 -26.17
CA VAL A 247 13.08 6.35 -27.13
C VAL A 247 12.29 5.27 -27.86
N LEU A 248 11.34 4.61 -27.17
CA LEU A 248 10.44 3.60 -27.77
C LEU A 248 9.29 4.23 -28.57
N GLY A 249 9.07 5.53 -28.42
CA GLY A 249 7.98 6.27 -29.06
C GLY A 249 6.64 6.13 -28.35
N TYR A 250 6.61 5.64 -27.11
CA TYR A 250 5.37 5.52 -26.32
C TYR A 250 4.85 6.89 -25.85
N LEU A 251 5.77 7.83 -25.63
CA LEU A 251 5.46 9.18 -25.20
C LEU A 251 5.45 10.13 -26.41
N PRO A 252 4.46 11.03 -26.55
CA PRO A 252 4.53 12.08 -27.56
C PRO A 252 5.66 13.06 -27.25
N GLU A 253 6.19 13.72 -28.30
CA GLU A 253 7.30 14.67 -28.17
C GLU A 253 6.89 15.98 -27.49
N ARG A 254 5.59 16.20 -27.27
CA ARG A 254 5.04 17.33 -26.54
C ARG A 254 4.08 16.84 -25.47
N LEU A 255 4.24 17.35 -24.26
CA LEU A 255 3.39 17.10 -23.10
C LEU A 255 2.59 18.35 -22.72
N LEU A 256 1.69 18.23 -21.74
CA LEU A 256 0.91 19.34 -21.17
C LEU A 256 0.13 20.11 -22.23
N GLY A 257 -0.60 19.39 -23.08
CA GLY A 257 -1.38 20.00 -24.16
C GLY A 257 -0.55 20.67 -25.26
N GLY A 258 0.78 20.47 -25.28
CA GLY A 258 1.67 21.06 -26.27
C GLY A 258 2.69 22.05 -25.69
N ASP A 259 2.53 22.47 -24.44
CA ASP A 259 3.34 23.52 -23.81
C ASP A 259 4.74 23.06 -23.41
N PHE A 260 4.96 21.75 -23.32
CA PHE A 260 6.25 21.20 -22.88
C PHE A 260 6.85 20.28 -23.95
N GLN A 261 7.83 20.80 -24.68
CA GLN A 261 8.58 20.06 -25.71
C GLN A 261 9.67 19.20 -25.07
N LEU A 262 9.69 17.92 -25.42
CA LEU A 262 10.72 16.96 -24.99
C LEU A 262 11.88 16.89 -25.99
N ASP A 263 13.07 16.61 -25.46
CA ASP A 263 14.30 16.40 -26.22
C ASP A 263 14.53 14.89 -26.46
N VAL A 264 14.12 14.42 -27.64
CA VAL A 264 14.26 13.01 -28.04
C VAL A 264 15.73 12.62 -28.18
N ASP A 265 16.58 13.51 -28.69
CA ASP A 265 17.99 13.21 -28.91
C ASP A 265 18.73 13.07 -27.58
N ALA A 266 18.42 13.93 -26.60
CA ALA A 266 18.95 13.80 -25.24
C ALA A 266 18.54 12.47 -24.58
N ALA A 267 17.29 12.05 -24.74
CA ALA A 267 16.82 10.76 -24.24
C ALA A 267 17.56 9.57 -24.90
N VAL A 268 17.73 9.61 -26.23
CA VAL A 268 18.50 8.61 -26.97
C VAL A 268 19.94 8.53 -26.48
N VAL A 269 20.60 9.68 -26.28
CA VAL A 269 21.98 9.75 -25.77
C VAL A 269 22.07 9.16 -24.37
N ALA A 270 21.14 9.50 -23.48
CA ALA A 270 21.12 8.98 -22.11
C ALA A 270 20.95 7.46 -22.10
N VAL A 271 19.93 6.92 -22.79
CA VAL A 271 19.70 5.45 -22.83
C VAL A 271 20.83 4.70 -23.53
N LYS A 272 21.51 5.33 -24.49
CA LYS A 272 22.66 4.72 -25.17
C LYS A 272 23.80 4.38 -24.20
N THR A 273 23.96 5.11 -23.10
CA THR A 273 24.98 4.80 -22.09
C THR A 273 24.85 3.38 -21.52
N ILE A 274 23.62 2.96 -21.20
CA ILE A 274 23.29 1.60 -20.75
C ILE A 274 23.47 0.60 -21.90
N ALA A 275 23.01 0.96 -23.09
CA ALA A 275 23.11 0.09 -24.26
C ALA A 275 24.56 -0.27 -24.59
N ASP A 276 25.48 0.71 -24.52
CA ASP A 276 26.91 0.53 -24.75
C ASP A 276 27.55 -0.35 -23.68
N GLN A 277 27.20 -0.16 -22.41
CA GLN A 277 27.69 -1.00 -21.30
C GLN A 277 27.25 -2.46 -21.41
N MET A 278 26.01 -2.68 -21.86
CA MET A 278 25.44 -4.03 -22.03
C MET A 278 25.75 -4.68 -23.37
N GLY A 279 26.32 -3.94 -24.34
CA GLY A 279 26.57 -4.44 -25.70
C GLY A 279 25.29 -4.73 -26.51
N ILE A 280 24.21 -3.97 -26.28
CA ILE A 280 22.91 -4.14 -26.96
C ILE A 280 22.49 -2.85 -27.70
N SER A 281 21.40 -2.90 -28.46
CA SER A 281 20.88 -1.70 -29.13
C SER A 281 20.18 -0.75 -28.15
N THR A 282 20.20 0.56 -28.43
CA THR A 282 19.54 1.58 -27.58
C THR A 282 18.07 1.28 -27.33
N LYS A 283 17.34 0.78 -28.34
CA LYS A 283 15.93 0.43 -28.19
C LYS A 283 15.73 -0.79 -27.30
N ARG A 284 16.60 -1.80 -27.41
CA ARG A 284 16.55 -2.98 -26.53
C ARG A 284 16.88 -2.62 -25.09
N ALA A 285 17.82 -1.69 -24.88
CA ALA A 285 18.09 -1.14 -23.56
C ALA A 285 16.87 -0.39 -22.99
N ALA A 286 16.21 0.44 -23.80
CA ALA A 286 14.97 1.11 -23.41
C ALA A 286 13.86 0.11 -23.01
N GLU A 287 13.62 -0.94 -23.81
CA GLU A 287 12.66 -2.01 -23.46
C GLU A 287 13.03 -2.68 -22.14
N GLY A 288 14.32 -2.96 -21.91
CA GLY A 288 14.79 -3.52 -20.65
C GLY A 288 14.50 -2.61 -19.45
N ILE A 289 14.66 -1.28 -19.60
CA ILE A 289 14.34 -0.31 -18.54
C ILE A 289 12.83 -0.37 -18.22
N ILE A 290 11.97 -0.35 -19.25
CA ILE A 290 10.51 -0.43 -19.08
C ILE A 290 10.08 -1.76 -18.45
N ASN A 291 10.67 -2.88 -18.88
CA ASN A 291 10.35 -4.18 -18.32
C ASN A 291 10.75 -4.28 -16.85
N LEU A 292 11.95 -3.81 -16.48
CA LEU A 292 12.40 -3.83 -15.08
C LEU A 292 11.53 -2.97 -14.15
N VAL A 293 11.11 -1.77 -14.59
CA VAL A 293 10.22 -0.93 -13.77
C VAL A 293 8.83 -1.54 -13.65
N ASN A 294 8.29 -2.11 -14.74
CA ASN A 294 6.99 -2.81 -14.71
C ASN A 294 7.01 -4.01 -13.77
N GLU A 295 8.12 -4.75 -13.72
CA GLU A 295 8.29 -5.92 -12.87
C GLU A 295 8.48 -5.55 -11.40
N THR A 296 9.12 -4.40 -11.14
CA THR A 296 9.17 -3.81 -9.80
C THR A 296 7.77 -3.41 -9.33
N MET A 297 6.97 -2.78 -10.20
CA MET A 297 5.57 -2.44 -9.91
C MET A 297 4.70 -3.69 -9.72
N TYR A 298 4.84 -4.70 -10.58
CA TYR A 298 4.16 -5.99 -10.46
C TYR A 298 4.43 -6.66 -9.12
N GLY A 299 5.70 -6.74 -8.69
CA GLY A 299 6.06 -7.29 -7.39
C GLY A 299 5.41 -6.55 -6.22
N ALA A 300 5.31 -5.22 -6.30
CA ALA A 300 4.63 -4.42 -5.28
C ALA A 300 3.11 -4.64 -5.26
N LEU A 301 2.46 -4.67 -6.43
CA LEU A 301 1.02 -4.91 -6.58
C LEU A 301 0.63 -6.30 -6.10
N ARG A 302 1.45 -7.31 -6.41
CA ARG A 302 1.25 -8.68 -5.93
C ARG A 302 1.39 -8.75 -4.41
N ASN A 303 2.37 -8.04 -3.84
CA ASN A 303 2.53 -8.00 -2.38
C ASN A 303 1.30 -7.37 -1.70
N VAL A 304 0.74 -6.26 -2.20
CA VAL A 304 -0.42 -5.62 -1.53
C VAL A 304 -1.69 -6.49 -1.59
N SER A 305 -1.85 -7.32 -2.62
CA SER A 305 -3.00 -8.25 -2.68
C SER A 305 -2.78 -9.49 -1.82
N VAL A 306 -1.59 -10.11 -1.93
CA VAL A 306 -1.31 -11.39 -1.26
C VAL A 306 -1.11 -11.22 0.23
N GLU A 307 -0.58 -10.08 0.70
CA GLU A 307 -0.57 -9.74 2.14
C GLU A 307 -1.99 -9.72 2.74
N GLN A 308 -3.03 -9.56 1.93
CA GLN A 308 -4.43 -9.58 2.33
C GLN A 308 -5.12 -10.91 1.95
N GLY A 309 -4.37 -11.87 1.41
CA GLY A 309 -4.85 -13.19 0.99
C GLY A 309 -5.67 -13.19 -0.30
N TYR A 310 -5.47 -12.19 -1.17
CA TYR A 310 -6.19 -12.07 -2.44
C TYR A 310 -5.32 -12.39 -3.66
N ASP A 311 -5.93 -13.10 -4.62
CA ASP A 311 -5.37 -13.29 -5.95
C ASP A 311 -5.58 -12.01 -6.79
N PRO A 312 -4.52 -11.36 -7.30
CA PRO A 312 -4.66 -10.17 -8.14
C PRO A 312 -5.57 -10.34 -9.35
N ARG A 313 -5.72 -11.57 -9.86
CA ARG A 313 -6.53 -11.87 -11.06
C ARG A 313 -8.02 -11.67 -10.85
N ASP A 314 -8.48 -11.66 -9.60
CA ASP A 314 -9.88 -11.40 -9.24
C ASP A 314 -10.21 -9.90 -9.19
N PHE A 315 -9.24 -9.04 -9.52
CA PHE A 315 -9.34 -7.59 -9.41
C PHE A 315 -9.23 -6.90 -10.77
N ALA A 316 -9.83 -5.71 -10.88
CA ALA A 316 -9.51 -4.77 -11.94
C ALA A 316 -8.33 -3.89 -11.50
N LEU A 317 -7.44 -3.53 -12.43
CA LEU A 317 -6.31 -2.64 -12.15
C LEU A 317 -6.70 -1.21 -12.52
N VAL A 318 -6.69 -0.26 -11.57
CA VAL A 318 -6.93 1.16 -11.85
C VAL A 318 -5.61 1.90 -11.86
N ALA A 319 -5.21 2.41 -13.01
CA ALA A 319 -3.95 3.13 -13.16
C ALA A 319 -4.18 4.62 -13.35
N PHE A 320 -3.52 5.42 -12.52
CA PHE A 320 -3.60 6.86 -12.51
C PHE A 320 -2.23 7.48 -12.16
N GLY A 321 -2.22 8.78 -11.93
CA GLY A 321 -1.00 9.58 -11.96
C GLY A 321 -0.57 9.90 -13.40
N GLY A 322 0.42 10.78 -13.52
CA GLY A 322 0.87 11.27 -14.83
C GLY A 322 1.60 10.23 -15.68
N ALA A 323 2.17 9.18 -15.06
CA ALA A 323 2.93 8.15 -15.76
C ALA A 323 2.26 6.76 -15.72
N GLY A 324 1.32 6.50 -14.81
CA GLY A 324 0.67 5.19 -14.64
C GLY A 324 0.07 4.62 -15.92
N PRO A 325 -0.75 5.39 -16.67
CA PRO A 325 -1.42 4.89 -17.87
C PRO A 325 -0.50 4.41 -19.00
N LEU A 326 0.77 4.82 -19.06
CA LEU A 326 1.75 4.30 -20.02
C LEU A 326 2.19 2.86 -19.70
N HIS A 327 2.20 2.52 -18.42
CA HIS A 327 2.68 1.24 -17.91
C HIS A 327 1.53 0.27 -17.61
N ALA A 328 0.31 0.80 -17.46
CA ALA A 328 -0.88 0.09 -17.00
C ALA A 328 -1.21 -1.18 -17.80
N ASN A 329 -1.19 -1.13 -19.14
CA ASN A 329 -1.51 -2.32 -19.95
C ASN A 329 -0.47 -3.44 -19.75
N ALA A 330 0.82 -3.09 -19.67
CA ALA A 330 1.89 -4.06 -19.45
C ALA A 330 1.81 -4.68 -18.05
N VAL A 331 1.54 -3.85 -17.02
CA VAL A 331 1.37 -4.30 -15.64
C VAL A 331 0.11 -5.15 -15.47
N GLY A 332 -1.01 -4.77 -16.09
CA GLY A 332 -2.23 -5.58 -16.10
C GLY A 332 -2.03 -6.95 -16.75
N ARG A 333 -1.22 -7.02 -17.81
CA ARG A 333 -0.78 -8.28 -18.43
C ARG A 333 0.05 -9.14 -17.48
N LEU A 334 0.97 -8.56 -16.72
CA LEU A 334 1.78 -9.29 -15.72
C LEU A 334 0.92 -9.80 -14.55
N LEU A 335 -0.04 -9.00 -14.08
CA LEU A 335 -0.96 -9.39 -13.01
C LEU A 335 -2.03 -10.39 -13.46
N GLY A 336 -2.42 -10.37 -14.74
CA GLY A 336 -3.63 -11.04 -15.20
C GLY A 336 -4.92 -10.38 -14.68
N ALA A 337 -4.84 -9.11 -14.25
CA ALA A 337 -5.94 -8.34 -13.68
C ALA A 337 -6.66 -7.55 -14.77
N TRP A 338 -7.96 -7.81 -14.98
CA TRP A 338 -8.74 -7.22 -16.06
C TRP A 338 -10.13 -6.76 -15.61
N PRO A 339 -10.64 -5.63 -16.14
CA PRO A 339 -9.97 -4.72 -17.06
C PRO A 339 -8.87 -3.92 -16.36
N VAL A 340 -7.98 -3.35 -17.16
CA VAL A 340 -7.16 -2.21 -16.71
C VAL A 340 -7.98 -0.95 -16.97
N ILE A 341 -8.23 -0.15 -15.95
CA ILE A 341 -9.11 1.02 -15.95
C ILE A 341 -8.24 2.27 -15.88
N ILE A 342 -8.37 3.16 -16.86
CA ILE A 342 -7.80 4.51 -16.80
C ILE A 342 -8.94 5.50 -16.58
N PRO A 343 -8.95 6.27 -15.48
CA PRO A 343 -9.99 7.26 -15.21
C PRO A 343 -9.97 8.43 -16.22
N PRO A 344 -11.01 9.28 -16.27
CA PRO A 344 -11.11 10.39 -17.21
C PRO A 344 -10.03 11.46 -17.09
N ALA A 345 -9.45 11.63 -15.89
CA ALA A 345 -8.42 12.61 -15.58
C ALA A 345 -7.37 12.00 -14.63
N PRO A 346 -6.57 11.02 -15.10
CA PRO A 346 -5.71 10.20 -14.26
C PRO A 346 -4.61 11.00 -13.56
N GLY A 347 -4.10 12.08 -14.16
CA GLY A 347 -3.06 12.89 -13.55
C GLY A 347 -3.54 13.78 -12.40
N VAL A 348 -4.86 13.97 -12.25
CA VAL A 348 -5.46 14.81 -11.19
C VAL A 348 -6.46 14.07 -10.29
N LEU A 349 -6.56 12.74 -10.42
CA LEU A 349 -7.52 11.91 -9.67
C LEU A 349 -7.42 12.11 -8.14
N CYS A 350 -6.22 12.31 -7.59
CA CYS A 350 -6.05 12.55 -6.16
C CYS A 350 -6.80 13.81 -5.70
N ALA A 351 -6.75 14.88 -6.48
CA ALA A 351 -7.46 16.12 -6.16
C ALA A 351 -9.00 15.95 -6.28
N GLU A 352 -9.46 15.14 -7.24
CA GLU A 352 -10.86 14.77 -7.35
C GLU A 352 -11.33 13.94 -6.15
N GLY A 353 -10.50 12.98 -5.70
CA GLY A 353 -10.73 12.22 -4.47
C GLY A 353 -10.86 13.12 -3.25
N ASP A 354 -9.97 14.08 -3.07
CA ASP A 354 -10.01 15.04 -1.96
C ASP A 354 -11.32 15.85 -1.95
N ALA A 355 -11.81 16.25 -3.12
CA ALA A 355 -13.05 17.00 -3.27
C ALA A 355 -14.32 16.16 -2.96
N MET A 356 -14.26 14.84 -3.16
CA MET A 356 -15.38 13.92 -2.90
C MET A 356 -15.36 13.30 -1.50
N THR A 357 -14.21 13.38 -0.81
CA THR A 357 -13.99 12.79 0.50
C THR A 357 -14.84 13.46 1.58
N LYS A 358 -15.28 12.66 2.56
CA LYS A 358 -16.13 13.12 3.67
C LYS A 358 -15.34 13.32 4.96
N LEU A 359 -15.86 14.18 5.83
CA LEU A 359 -15.31 14.35 7.17
C LEU A 359 -15.44 13.03 7.96
N ARG A 360 -14.36 12.63 8.62
CA ARG A 360 -14.28 11.40 9.43
C ARG A 360 -13.54 11.68 10.74
N HIS A 361 -14.10 11.24 11.86
CA HIS A 361 -13.42 11.23 13.14
C HIS A 361 -13.58 9.89 13.84
N GLU A 362 -12.56 9.48 14.57
CA GLU A 362 -12.49 8.20 15.24
C GLU A 362 -11.91 8.38 16.64
N GLN A 363 -12.44 7.62 17.59
CA GLN A 363 -11.88 7.46 18.92
C GLN A 363 -11.91 6.00 19.32
N SER A 364 -10.92 5.60 20.10
CA SER A 364 -10.80 4.24 20.60
C SER A 364 -10.23 4.17 21.99
N ILE A 365 -10.28 2.97 22.57
CA ILE A 365 -9.67 2.66 23.85
C ILE A 365 -9.25 1.19 23.88
N SER A 366 -8.20 0.88 24.63
CA SER A 366 -7.87 -0.51 24.94
C SER A 366 -8.95 -1.18 25.80
N TYR A 367 -9.35 -2.37 25.37
CA TYR A 367 -10.40 -3.16 25.99
C TYR A 367 -10.03 -4.64 25.90
N VAL A 368 -9.22 -5.12 26.83
CA VAL A 368 -8.71 -6.51 26.85
C VAL A 368 -9.65 -7.40 27.65
N ARG A 369 -10.52 -8.16 26.96
CA ARG A 369 -11.43 -9.14 27.56
C ARG A 369 -11.71 -10.28 26.60
N LEU A 370 -11.96 -11.47 27.13
CA LEU A 370 -12.47 -12.58 26.33
C LEU A 370 -13.86 -12.22 25.81
N LEU A 371 -14.11 -12.47 24.52
CA LEU A 371 -15.39 -12.15 23.87
C LEU A 371 -16.56 -12.86 24.57
N SER A 372 -16.31 -14.06 25.09
CA SER A 372 -17.26 -14.87 25.88
C SER A 372 -17.66 -14.24 27.22
N GLN A 373 -16.92 -13.25 27.72
CA GLN A 373 -17.12 -12.61 29.02
C GLN A 373 -17.64 -11.17 28.92
N ILE A 374 -17.83 -10.65 27.71
CA ILE A 374 -18.34 -9.30 27.49
C ILE A 374 -19.86 -9.31 27.66
N THR A 375 -20.41 -8.39 28.43
CA THR A 375 -21.86 -8.13 28.49
C THR A 375 -22.24 -6.95 27.60
N LEU A 376 -23.53 -6.82 27.28
CA LEU A 376 -24.03 -5.66 26.54
C LEU A 376 -23.83 -4.36 27.32
N ASP A 377 -24.01 -4.40 28.65
CA ASP A 377 -23.81 -3.24 29.51
C ASP A 377 -22.34 -2.79 29.51
N ASP A 378 -21.39 -3.75 29.55
CA ASP A 378 -19.96 -3.42 29.43
C ASP A 378 -19.65 -2.71 28.10
N LEU A 379 -20.19 -3.19 26.97
CA LEU A 379 -19.98 -2.56 25.66
C LEU A 379 -20.53 -1.14 25.65
N VAL A 380 -21.77 -0.95 26.10
CA VAL A 380 -22.44 0.35 26.09
C VAL A 380 -21.74 1.35 27.03
N GLU A 381 -21.24 0.90 28.18
CA GLU A 381 -20.46 1.74 29.10
C GLU A 381 -19.20 2.29 28.41
N VAL A 382 -18.54 1.47 27.59
CA VAL A 382 -17.29 1.85 26.91
C VAL A 382 -17.53 2.62 25.62
N THR A 383 -18.51 2.24 24.80
CA THR A 383 -18.71 2.85 23.47
C THR A 383 -19.43 4.19 23.52
N ARG A 384 -20.33 4.42 24.49
CA ARG A 384 -21.11 5.66 24.56
C ARG A 384 -20.24 6.93 24.70
N PRO A 385 -19.24 7.00 25.60
CA PRO A 385 -18.37 8.17 25.67
C PRO A 385 -17.57 8.41 24.38
N LEU A 386 -17.17 7.34 23.68
CA LEU A 386 -16.47 7.43 22.39
C LEU A 386 -17.39 7.97 21.30
N GLU A 387 -18.64 7.51 21.25
CA GLU A 387 -19.68 7.99 20.34
C GLU A 387 -19.97 9.47 20.53
N GLU A 388 -20.18 9.90 21.78
CA GLU A 388 -20.44 11.30 22.14
C GLU A 388 -19.26 12.20 21.75
N GLY A 389 -18.04 11.77 22.04
CA GLY A 389 -16.82 12.50 21.69
C GLY A 389 -16.59 12.63 20.19
N CYS A 390 -16.80 11.56 19.43
CA CYS A 390 -16.71 11.58 17.96
C CYS A 390 -17.78 12.50 17.35
N THR A 391 -19.02 12.35 17.80
CA THR A 391 -20.16 13.12 17.32
C THR A 391 -19.96 14.61 17.58
N SER A 392 -19.57 14.99 18.80
CA SER A 392 -19.34 16.39 19.17
C SER A 392 -18.27 17.05 18.30
N LYS A 393 -17.11 16.39 18.12
CA LYS A 393 -16.01 16.91 17.30
C LYS A 393 -16.41 17.05 15.83
N LEU A 394 -17.11 16.07 15.29
CA LEU A 394 -17.50 16.08 13.88
C LEU A 394 -18.57 17.14 13.60
N LEU A 395 -19.55 17.32 14.49
CA LEU A 395 -20.56 18.38 14.38
C LEU A 395 -19.94 19.78 14.49
N ALA A 396 -18.93 19.96 15.35
CA ALA A 396 -18.17 21.20 15.43
C ALA A 396 -17.42 21.49 14.12
N ALA A 397 -16.76 20.48 13.53
CA ALA A 397 -16.06 20.59 12.25
C ALA A 397 -17.01 20.86 11.06
N LEU A 398 -18.29 20.51 11.18
CA LEU A 398 -19.35 20.79 10.19
C LEU A 398 -19.99 22.18 10.38
N ALA A 399 -19.43 23.05 11.22
CA ALA A 399 -19.94 24.39 11.53
C ALA A 399 -21.39 24.41 12.07
N GLY A 400 -21.82 23.33 12.73
CA GLY A 400 -23.08 23.31 13.47
C GLY A 400 -24.37 23.32 12.64
N SER A 401 -24.35 22.92 11.36
CA SER A 401 -25.59 22.75 10.61
C SER A 401 -26.46 21.65 11.25
N SER A 402 -27.58 22.05 11.83
CA SER A 402 -28.53 21.22 12.59
C SER A 402 -29.23 20.12 11.77
N GLN A 403 -28.87 19.97 10.50
CA GLN A 403 -29.42 18.99 9.57
C GLN A 403 -28.41 17.91 9.14
N THR A 404 -27.18 17.90 9.67
CA THR A 404 -26.19 16.91 9.23
C THR A 404 -26.41 15.59 9.94
N SER A 405 -26.83 14.59 9.18
CA SER A 405 -26.83 13.20 9.65
C SER A 405 -25.39 12.69 9.72
N LEU A 406 -25.06 11.96 10.78
CA LEU A 406 -23.80 11.24 10.90
C LEU A 406 -24.06 9.75 10.77
N ARG A 407 -23.12 9.03 10.15
CA ARG A 407 -23.08 7.57 10.19
C ARG A 407 -22.07 7.14 11.24
N LEU A 408 -22.54 6.37 12.22
CA LEU A 408 -21.71 5.77 13.25
C LEU A 408 -21.41 4.32 12.90
N THR A 409 -20.16 3.90 13.05
CA THR A 409 -19.70 2.52 12.94
C THR A 409 -18.88 2.17 14.17
N TYR A 410 -19.14 1.02 14.76
CA TYR A 410 -18.38 0.51 15.90
C TYR A 410 -17.37 -0.51 15.41
N GLU A 411 -16.23 -0.56 16.07
CA GLU A 411 -15.14 -1.47 15.73
C GLU A 411 -14.66 -2.20 16.97
N VAL A 412 -14.36 -3.48 16.83
CA VAL A 412 -13.67 -4.28 17.84
C VAL A 412 -12.46 -4.94 17.19
N ASP A 413 -11.28 -4.76 17.80
CA ASP A 413 -10.10 -5.50 17.38
C ASP A 413 -10.11 -6.84 18.13
N LEU A 414 -10.17 -7.94 17.36
CA LEU A 414 -10.22 -9.30 17.86
C LEU A 414 -8.94 -10.07 17.49
N ARG A 415 -8.57 -11.02 18.34
CA ARG A 415 -7.50 -11.99 18.09
C ARG A 415 -7.83 -13.34 18.72
N PHE A 416 -7.20 -14.41 18.26
CA PHE A 416 -7.19 -15.64 19.05
C PHE A 416 -6.39 -15.41 20.34
N LYS A 417 -6.85 -15.94 21.46
CA LYS A 417 -6.14 -15.82 22.75
C LYS A 417 -4.72 -16.36 22.63
N GLY A 418 -3.73 -15.51 22.92
CA GLY A 418 -2.30 -15.83 22.78
C GLY A 418 -1.69 -15.39 21.45
N GLN A 419 -2.50 -15.01 20.46
CA GLN A 419 -2.04 -14.39 19.22
C GLN A 419 -1.68 -12.91 19.46
N ALA A 420 -0.77 -12.39 18.65
CA ALA A 420 -0.40 -10.97 18.68
C ALA A 420 -1.27 -10.13 17.76
N LEU A 421 -1.47 -10.63 16.54
CA LEU A 421 -2.10 -9.89 15.47
C LEU A 421 -3.60 -9.77 15.72
N ASN A 422 -4.10 -8.57 15.51
CA ASN A 422 -5.51 -8.23 15.69
C ASN A 422 -6.16 -7.97 14.34
N LEU A 423 -7.42 -8.37 14.19
CA LEU A 423 -8.28 -8.03 13.07
C LEU A 423 -9.40 -7.11 13.56
N THR A 424 -9.54 -5.96 12.92
CA THR A 424 -10.61 -5.00 13.23
C THR A 424 -11.91 -5.46 12.57
N ILE A 425 -12.91 -5.80 13.39
CA ILE A 425 -14.21 -6.27 12.93
C ILE A 425 -15.27 -5.18 13.19
N PRO A 426 -15.92 -4.64 12.15
CA PRO A 426 -16.95 -3.64 12.32
C PRO A 426 -18.28 -4.27 12.77
N PHE A 427 -19.05 -3.50 13.53
CA PHE A 427 -20.44 -3.78 13.89
C PHE A 427 -21.25 -2.49 14.02
N THR A 428 -22.57 -2.62 14.10
CA THR A 428 -23.52 -1.52 14.02
C THR A 428 -24.42 -1.45 15.25
N GLN A 429 -25.04 -0.28 15.48
CA GLN A 429 -26.00 -0.10 16.57
C GLN A 429 -27.15 -1.14 16.54
N PRO A 430 -27.76 -1.47 15.39
CA PRO A 430 -28.78 -2.51 15.33
C PRO A 430 -28.26 -3.90 15.75
N GLU A 431 -27.04 -4.26 15.38
CA GLU A 431 -26.41 -5.53 15.79
C GLU A 431 -26.15 -5.58 17.30
N MET A 432 -25.71 -4.46 17.88
CA MET A 432 -25.58 -4.35 19.34
C MET A 432 -26.94 -4.46 20.04
N THR A 433 -27.99 -3.87 19.46
CA THR A 433 -29.36 -3.91 20.01
C THR A 433 -29.99 -5.32 19.92
N ALA A 434 -29.53 -6.17 19.00
CA ALA A 434 -29.99 -7.56 18.89
C ALA A 434 -29.58 -8.44 20.09
N GLY A 435 -28.67 -7.97 20.93
CA GLY A 435 -28.20 -8.67 22.13
C GLY A 435 -26.80 -9.25 21.98
N MET A 436 -26.11 -9.38 23.11
CA MET A 436 -24.69 -9.76 23.16
C MET A 436 -24.40 -11.15 22.57
N GLU A 437 -25.32 -12.10 22.73
CA GLU A 437 -25.14 -13.46 22.20
C GLU A 437 -25.08 -13.47 20.66
N GLU A 438 -26.01 -12.79 20.00
CA GLU A 438 -26.05 -12.69 18.54
C GLU A 438 -24.93 -11.81 17.99
N LEU A 439 -24.58 -10.75 18.71
CA LEU A 439 -23.41 -9.93 18.38
C LEU A 439 -22.13 -10.76 18.43
N ALA A 440 -21.87 -11.51 19.51
CA ALA A 440 -20.68 -12.34 19.65
C ALA A 440 -20.58 -13.39 18.53
N LYS A 441 -21.69 -14.06 18.17
CA LYS A 441 -21.74 -14.98 17.03
C LYS A 441 -21.40 -14.30 15.72
N THR A 442 -21.91 -13.10 15.50
CA THR A 442 -21.66 -12.31 14.28
C THR A 442 -20.19 -11.88 14.19
N LEU A 443 -19.64 -11.36 15.30
CA LEU A 443 -18.24 -10.95 15.41
C LEU A 443 -17.30 -12.15 15.19
N ALA A 444 -17.55 -13.28 15.84
CA ALA A 444 -16.74 -14.49 15.67
C ALA A 444 -16.79 -15.02 14.22
N ARG A 445 -17.96 -14.98 13.57
CA ARG A 445 -18.10 -15.39 12.17
C ARG A 445 -17.29 -14.47 11.24
N ARG A 446 -17.41 -13.15 11.41
CA ARG A 446 -16.65 -12.17 10.63
C ARG A 446 -15.15 -12.29 10.86
N PHE A 447 -14.73 -12.45 12.11
CA PHE A 447 -13.33 -12.69 12.47
C PHE A 447 -12.78 -13.94 11.80
N ASN A 448 -13.47 -15.07 11.90
CA ASN A 448 -13.03 -16.32 11.27
C ASN A 448 -12.98 -16.20 9.75
N ALA A 449 -13.96 -15.54 9.12
CA ALA A 449 -13.93 -15.30 7.67
C ALA A 449 -12.75 -14.41 7.26
N ALA A 450 -12.46 -13.35 8.02
CA ALA A 450 -11.31 -12.48 7.76
C ALA A 450 -9.97 -13.20 7.99
N HIS A 451 -9.89 -14.03 9.03
CA HIS A 451 -8.70 -14.81 9.34
C HIS A 451 -8.45 -15.90 8.27
N GLU A 452 -9.49 -16.60 7.82
CA GLU A 452 -9.42 -17.56 6.73
C GLU A 452 -8.99 -16.88 5.42
N GLN A 453 -9.59 -15.72 5.10
CA GLN A 453 -9.24 -14.95 3.92
C GLN A 453 -7.77 -14.54 3.93
N GLN A 454 -7.28 -14.01 5.06
CA GLN A 454 -5.95 -13.42 5.14
C GLN A 454 -4.82 -14.46 5.33
N PHE A 455 -5.11 -15.57 6.01
CA PHE A 455 -4.08 -16.55 6.41
C PHE A 455 -4.31 -17.96 5.86
N GLY A 456 -5.47 -18.25 5.26
CA GLY A 456 -5.81 -19.58 4.73
C GLY A 456 -6.17 -20.62 5.79
N PHE A 457 -6.42 -20.21 7.04
CA PHE A 457 -6.86 -21.10 8.11
C PHE A 457 -7.63 -20.36 9.20
N THR A 458 -8.28 -21.11 10.08
CA THR A 458 -8.91 -20.61 11.33
C THR A 458 -8.63 -21.56 12.49
N MET A 459 -8.72 -21.06 13.73
CA MET A 459 -8.52 -21.85 14.96
C MET A 459 -9.76 -21.81 15.86
N PRO A 460 -10.88 -22.42 15.45
CA PRO A 460 -12.17 -22.32 16.16
C PRO A 460 -12.16 -22.91 17.57
N SER A 461 -11.14 -23.70 17.94
CA SER A 461 -10.96 -24.21 19.30
C SER A 461 -10.41 -23.17 20.29
N LEU A 462 -9.86 -22.06 19.82
CA LEU A 462 -9.32 -21.00 20.66
C LEU A 462 -10.36 -19.92 20.94
N GLU A 463 -10.36 -19.39 22.16
CA GLU A 463 -11.21 -18.25 22.52
C GLU A 463 -10.77 -16.98 21.78
N LEU A 464 -11.73 -16.12 21.44
CA LEU A 464 -11.45 -14.78 20.93
C LEU A 464 -11.28 -13.80 22.08
N GLU A 465 -10.26 -12.96 21.98
CA GLU A 465 -9.99 -11.84 22.88
C GLU A 465 -10.25 -10.53 22.14
N ALA A 466 -11.15 -9.70 22.66
CA ALA A 466 -11.23 -8.31 22.29
C ALA A 466 -10.07 -7.58 22.96
N VAL A 467 -9.38 -6.70 22.23
CA VAL A 467 -8.26 -5.91 22.77
C VAL A 467 -8.47 -4.40 22.66
N ARG A 468 -9.42 -3.97 21.83
CA ARG A 468 -9.79 -2.57 21.62
C ARG A 468 -11.26 -2.47 21.22
N LEU A 469 -11.87 -1.37 21.63
CA LEU A 469 -13.13 -0.87 21.07
C LEU A 469 -12.92 0.52 20.46
N GLY A 470 -13.58 0.77 19.33
CA GLY A 470 -13.54 2.04 18.61
C GLY A 470 -14.91 2.47 18.11
N VAL A 471 -15.08 3.78 17.94
CA VAL A 471 -16.23 4.39 17.27
C VAL A 471 -15.72 5.32 16.18
N VAL A 472 -16.28 5.18 14.99
CA VAL A 472 -16.01 6.02 13.83
C VAL A 472 -17.28 6.78 13.48
N ALA A 473 -17.19 8.11 13.49
CA ALA A 473 -18.22 8.99 12.96
C ALA A 473 -17.82 9.48 11.57
N THR A 474 -18.71 9.34 10.60
CA THR A 474 -18.52 9.86 9.24
C THR A 474 -19.67 10.79 8.87
N ASP A 475 -19.36 11.88 8.17
CA ASP A 475 -20.37 12.70 7.53
C ASP A 475 -21.19 11.85 6.54
N SER A 476 -22.52 11.96 6.63
CA SER A 476 -23.46 11.24 5.75
C SER A 476 -24.23 12.15 4.79
N SER A 477 -23.73 13.37 4.57
CA SER A 477 -24.15 14.26 3.49
C SER A 477 -24.16 13.53 2.13
N ALA A 478 -24.99 14.01 1.20
CA ALA A 478 -25.05 13.44 -0.14
C ALA A 478 -23.67 13.54 -0.82
N SER A 479 -23.21 12.45 -1.44
CA SER A 479 -21.97 12.47 -2.21
C SER A 479 -22.10 13.33 -3.45
N VAL A 480 -20.98 13.88 -3.92
CA VAL A 480 -20.92 14.60 -5.20
C VAL A 480 -21.33 13.65 -6.33
N GLN A 481 -22.28 14.05 -7.16
CA GLN A 481 -22.68 13.27 -8.33
C GLN A 481 -21.76 13.58 -9.51
N LEU A 482 -21.15 12.54 -10.07
CA LEU A 482 -20.36 12.67 -11.29
C LEU A 482 -21.26 12.78 -12.51
N ALA A 483 -20.83 13.60 -13.47
CA ALA A 483 -21.53 13.73 -14.73
C ALA A 483 -21.38 12.44 -15.53
N GLN A 484 -22.50 11.80 -15.87
CA GLN A 484 -22.52 10.64 -16.75
C GLN A 484 -22.55 11.08 -18.22
N LEU A 485 -21.75 10.42 -19.05
CA LEU A 485 -21.80 10.60 -20.49
C LEU A 485 -23.10 9.99 -21.03
N LYS A 486 -23.77 10.69 -21.94
CA LYS A 486 -25.02 10.20 -22.53
C LYS A 486 -24.72 9.03 -23.47
N GLU A 487 -25.41 7.91 -23.27
CA GLU A 487 -25.36 6.78 -24.19
C GLU A 487 -25.76 7.22 -25.61
N GLN A 488 -24.96 6.82 -26.59
CA GLN A 488 -25.37 6.84 -27.99
C GLN A 488 -25.87 5.44 -28.40
N SER A 489 -26.64 5.39 -29.48
CA SER A 489 -27.37 4.22 -29.99
C SER A 489 -26.55 2.91 -30.07
N GLU A 490 -27.26 1.78 -29.97
CA GLU A 490 -26.74 0.42 -30.00
C GLU A 490 -25.74 0.16 -31.15
N GLY A 491 -24.49 -0.20 -30.82
CA GLY A 491 -23.44 -0.59 -31.76
C GLY A 491 -22.02 -0.30 -31.25
N VAL A 492 -21.00 -0.92 -31.86
CA VAL A 492 -19.59 -0.59 -31.57
C VAL A 492 -19.29 0.80 -32.15
N VAL A 493 -19.10 1.78 -31.27
CA VAL A 493 -18.70 3.13 -31.68
C VAL A 493 -17.19 3.10 -31.97
N ARG A 494 -16.77 3.67 -33.11
CA ARG A 494 -15.36 3.82 -33.46
C ARG A 494 -14.96 5.29 -33.34
N PRO A 495 -13.71 5.59 -32.96
CA PRO A 495 -13.25 6.97 -32.86
C PRO A 495 -13.31 7.64 -34.24
N PRO A 496 -13.70 8.92 -34.33
CA PRO A 496 -13.73 9.64 -35.60
C PRO A 496 -12.31 9.89 -36.11
N ASP A 497 -12.12 9.96 -37.43
CA ASP A 497 -10.81 10.25 -38.04
C ASP A 497 -10.24 11.61 -37.60
N SER A 498 -11.10 12.56 -37.22
CA SER A 498 -10.70 13.88 -36.70
C SER A 498 -9.97 13.79 -35.35
N ALA A 499 -10.15 12.70 -34.60
CA ALA A 499 -9.50 12.48 -33.31
C ALA A 499 -8.05 12.00 -33.45
N VAL A 500 -7.57 11.70 -34.66
CA VAL A 500 -6.20 11.27 -34.90
C VAL A 500 -5.26 12.47 -34.81
N VAL A 501 -4.41 12.49 -33.78
CA VAL A 501 -3.37 13.51 -33.60
C VAL A 501 -2.20 13.22 -34.55
N ASN A 502 -1.72 11.98 -34.58
CA ASN A 502 -0.68 11.54 -35.50
C ASN A 502 -0.67 10.00 -35.66
N ARG A 503 0.20 9.50 -36.55
CA ARG A 503 0.59 8.08 -36.63
C ARG A 503 2.10 7.99 -36.65
N LYS A 504 2.68 7.17 -35.78
CA LYS A 504 4.14 7.02 -35.63
C LYS A 504 4.52 5.57 -35.36
N ASP A 505 5.69 5.17 -35.82
CA ASP A 505 6.24 3.87 -35.47
C ASP A 505 6.76 3.87 -34.03
N ILE A 506 6.25 2.94 -33.23
CA ILE A 506 6.76 2.60 -31.90
C ILE A 506 7.50 1.27 -31.96
N VAL A 507 8.26 0.94 -30.91
CA VAL A 507 8.94 -0.36 -30.80
C VAL A 507 8.38 -1.13 -29.62
N VAL A 508 7.82 -2.30 -29.92
CA VAL A 508 7.25 -3.24 -28.95
C VAL A 508 7.83 -4.63 -29.23
N ASP A 509 8.39 -5.28 -28.22
CA ASP A 509 9.02 -6.60 -28.30
C ASP A 509 10.05 -6.72 -29.44
N GLY A 510 10.88 -5.68 -29.59
CA GLY A 510 11.92 -5.55 -30.62
C GLY A 510 11.39 -5.30 -32.04
N LYS A 511 10.07 -5.22 -32.24
CA LYS A 511 9.42 -5.02 -33.54
C LYS A 511 8.93 -3.59 -33.68
N LYS A 512 9.12 -3.01 -34.88
CA LYS A 512 8.49 -1.73 -35.24
C LYS A 512 7.03 -1.97 -35.60
N VAL A 513 6.13 -1.24 -34.95
CA VAL A 513 4.69 -1.27 -35.23
C VAL A 513 4.18 0.16 -35.33
N THR A 514 3.28 0.44 -36.27
CA THR A 514 2.69 1.77 -36.42
C THR A 514 1.56 1.94 -35.42
N ALA A 515 1.69 2.90 -34.50
CA ALA A 515 0.67 3.26 -33.52
C ALA A 515 -0.08 4.52 -33.95
N THR A 516 -1.38 4.58 -33.64
CA THR A 516 -2.18 5.80 -33.79
C THR A 516 -2.21 6.56 -32.47
N PHE A 517 -2.01 7.87 -32.53
CA PHE A 517 -2.15 8.76 -31.36
C PHE A 517 -3.51 9.44 -31.43
N TRP A 518 -4.30 9.28 -30.38
CA TRP A 518 -5.67 9.80 -30.27
C TRP A 518 -5.75 10.95 -29.29
N ASP A 519 -6.55 11.96 -29.62
CA ASP A 519 -6.95 13.01 -28.70
C ASP A 519 -8.07 12.48 -27.78
N ARG A 520 -7.76 12.35 -26.48
CA ARG A 520 -8.69 11.85 -25.46
C ARG A 520 -10.05 12.55 -25.52
N ALA A 521 -10.07 13.88 -25.66
CA ALA A 521 -11.30 14.65 -25.60
C ALA A 521 -12.25 14.33 -26.76
N GLN A 522 -11.71 13.92 -27.91
CA GLN A 522 -12.49 13.60 -29.11
C GLN A 522 -12.96 12.15 -29.18
N ILE A 523 -12.46 11.27 -28.30
CA ILE A 523 -12.83 9.85 -28.26
C ILE A 523 -13.63 9.47 -27.01
N SER A 524 -13.86 10.39 -26.07
CA SER A 524 -14.67 10.20 -24.85
C SER A 524 -16.16 10.06 -25.15
N ILE A 525 -16.51 9.04 -25.92
CA ILE A 525 -17.87 8.67 -26.31
C ILE A 525 -18.15 7.28 -25.73
N PRO A 526 -19.20 7.07 -24.92
CA PRO A 526 -19.51 5.75 -24.35
C PRO A 526 -19.62 4.66 -25.42
N GLY A 527 -19.05 3.50 -25.16
CA GLY A 527 -18.95 2.37 -26.09
C GLY A 527 -17.90 2.55 -27.19
N CYS A 528 -17.17 3.67 -27.22
CA CYS A 528 -16.11 3.89 -28.21
C CYS A 528 -14.95 2.92 -27.97
N ARG A 529 -14.62 2.14 -29.00
CA ARG A 529 -13.56 1.13 -28.95
C ARG A 529 -12.37 1.53 -29.82
N VAL A 530 -11.20 1.55 -29.20
CA VAL A 530 -9.91 1.81 -29.82
C VAL A 530 -9.03 0.55 -29.73
N ASP A 531 -8.64 0.01 -30.88
CA ASP A 531 -7.76 -1.17 -30.92
C ASP A 531 -6.27 -0.74 -30.87
N GLY A 532 -5.45 -1.48 -30.13
CA GLY A 532 -4.00 -1.27 -30.07
C GLY A 532 -3.27 -1.81 -31.32
N PRO A 533 -2.04 -1.36 -31.60
CA PRO A 533 -1.25 -0.41 -30.82
C PRO A 533 -1.72 1.03 -31.00
N CYS A 534 -1.94 1.73 -29.88
CA CYS A 534 -2.25 3.16 -29.90
C CYS A 534 -1.83 3.85 -28.61
N VAL A 535 -1.73 5.17 -28.68
CA VAL A 535 -1.52 6.05 -27.52
C VAL A 535 -2.70 7.02 -27.45
N ILE A 536 -3.32 7.16 -26.29
CA ILE A 536 -4.39 8.13 -26.07
C ILE A 536 -3.80 9.26 -25.22
N SER A 537 -3.74 10.45 -25.78
CA SER A 537 -3.09 11.61 -25.19
C SER A 537 -4.12 12.56 -24.59
N GLU A 538 -3.87 12.96 -23.35
CA GLU A 538 -4.58 14.01 -22.63
C GLU A 538 -3.59 14.99 -21.99
N MET A 539 -4.10 16.08 -21.42
CA MET A 539 -3.25 17.15 -20.90
C MET A 539 -2.33 16.66 -19.78
N ASP A 540 -2.85 15.82 -18.89
CA ASP A 540 -2.27 15.39 -17.63
C ASP A 540 -1.66 13.97 -17.68
N SER A 541 -1.91 13.19 -18.75
CA SER A 541 -1.37 11.84 -18.91
C SER A 541 -1.39 11.32 -20.36
N ASN A 542 -0.77 10.15 -20.58
CA ASN A 542 -0.81 9.42 -21.85
C ASN A 542 -1.05 7.94 -21.58
N THR A 543 -2.05 7.34 -22.23
CA THR A 543 -2.38 5.92 -22.08
C THR A 543 -1.82 5.13 -23.24
N LEU A 544 -1.05 4.07 -22.96
CA LEU A 544 -0.56 3.14 -23.99
C LEU A 544 -1.43 1.88 -24.02
N ILE A 545 -2.01 1.58 -25.19
CA ILE A 545 -2.67 0.30 -25.46
C ILE A 545 -1.76 -0.50 -26.40
N LEU A 546 -1.28 -1.64 -25.92
CA LEU A 546 -0.31 -2.49 -26.62
C LEU A 546 -0.98 -3.27 -27.78
N PRO A 547 -0.18 -3.78 -28.75
CA PRO A 547 -0.68 -4.76 -29.71
C PRO A 547 -1.33 -5.97 -29.00
N GLY A 548 -2.46 -6.45 -29.52
CA GLY A 548 -3.20 -7.55 -28.89
C GLY A 548 -4.23 -7.11 -27.83
N PHE A 549 -4.40 -5.80 -27.62
CA PHE A 549 -5.34 -5.24 -26.66
C PHE A 549 -6.25 -4.20 -27.32
N TYR A 550 -7.36 -3.88 -26.65
CA TYR A 550 -8.24 -2.78 -27.02
C TYR A 550 -8.68 -2.01 -25.77
N GLY A 551 -9.05 -0.75 -25.94
CA GLY A 551 -9.65 0.10 -24.93
C GLY A 551 -11.09 0.44 -25.30
N GLU A 552 -12.00 0.40 -24.32
CA GLU A 552 -13.40 0.78 -24.48
C GLU A 552 -13.77 1.89 -23.49
N ILE A 553 -14.47 2.92 -23.97
CA ILE A 553 -14.92 4.01 -23.11
C ILE A 553 -16.23 3.66 -22.42
N ASP A 554 -16.28 3.72 -21.09
CA ASP A 554 -17.51 3.46 -20.33
C ASP A 554 -18.40 4.72 -20.16
N HIS A 555 -19.52 4.59 -19.43
CA HIS A 555 -20.50 5.66 -19.22
C HIS A 555 -20.02 6.81 -18.33
N ILE A 556 -18.91 6.63 -17.58
CA ILE A 556 -18.27 7.72 -16.83
C ILE A 556 -17.01 8.26 -17.53
N GLY A 557 -16.65 7.67 -18.66
CA GLY A 557 -15.52 8.10 -19.50
C GLY A 557 -14.23 7.35 -19.22
N ASN A 558 -14.21 6.31 -18.39
CA ASN A 558 -13.01 5.49 -18.18
C ASN A 558 -12.59 4.80 -19.47
N ILE A 559 -11.30 4.55 -19.64
CA ILE A 559 -10.77 3.62 -20.64
C ILE A 559 -10.64 2.24 -20.00
N LEU A 560 -11.42 1.27 -20.46
CA LEU A 560 -11.36 -0.12 -20.05
C LEU A 560 -10.51 -0.91 -21.04
N ILE A 561 -9.25 -1.17 -20.69
CA ILE A 561 -8.31 -1.92 -21.51
C ILE A 561 -8.47 -3.42 -21.22
N ARG A 562 -8.58 -4.21 -22.29
CA ARG A 562 -8.73 -5.67 -22.26
C ARG A 562 -7.90 -6.36 -23.34
N PRO A 563 -7.48 -7.63 -23.14
CA PRO A 563 -6.92 -8.42 -24.22
C PRO A 563 -7.98 -8.62 -25.32
N LEU A 564 -7.52 -8.69 -26.57
CA LEU A 564 -8.33 -9.27 -27.63
C LEU A 564 -8.49 -10.76 -27.31
N ASP A 565 -9.69 -11.32 -27.52
CA ASP A 565 -9.94 -12.75 -27.44
C ASP A 565 -9.16 -13.49 -28.53
N ASP A 566 -7.87 -13.66 -28.33
CA ASP A 566 -7.05 -14.56 -29.11
C ASP A 566 -6.98 -15.88 -28.37
N GLY A 567 -7.59 -16.91 -28.95
CA GLY A 567 -7.42 -18.31 -28.56
C GLY A 567 -5.98 -18.84 -28.75
N SER A 568 -4.97 -17.98 -28.59
CA SER A 568 -3.59 -18.40 -28.52
C SER A 568 -3.37 -19.08 -27.16
N SER A 569 -3.53 -20.40 -27.13
CA SER A 569 -2.91 -21.19 -26.08
C SER A 569 -1.42 -20.84 -26.09
N SER A 570 -0.87 -20.49 -24.93
CA SER A 570 0.57 -20.43 -24.75
C SER A 570 1.11 -21.79 -25.19
N THR A 571 1.86 -21.81 -26.28
CA THR A 571 2.54 -23.02 -26.71
C THR A 571 3.57 -23.31 -25.64
N VAL A 572 3.30 -24.31 -24.80
CA VAL A 572 4.26 -24.81 -23.81
C VAL A 572 5.49 -25.23 -24.59
N THR A 573 6.50 -24.37 -24.58
CA THR A 573 7.76 -24.61 -25.25
C THR A 573 8.64 -25.31 -24.23
N SER A 574 8.99 -26.58 -24.44
CA SER A 574 9.90 -27.26 -23.52
C SER A 574 11.27 -26.58 -23.60
N HIS A 575 11.67 -25.88 -22.55
CA HIS A 575 12.97 -25.22 -22.49
C HIS A 575 14.05 -26.24 -22.06
N THR A 576 15.05 -26.49 -22.91
CA THR A 576 16.28 -27.21 -22.51
C THR A 576 17.28 -26.24 -21.86
N PRO A 577 18.25 -26.73 -21.06
CA PRO A 577 19.32 -25.89 -20.51
C PRO A 577 20.06 -25.05 -21.57
N GLU A 578 20.30 -25.61 -22.76
CA GLU A 578 20.97 -24.92 -23.87
C GLU A 578 20.07 -23.84 -24.48
N SER A 579 18.77 -24.13 -24.63
CA SER A 579 17.81 -23.13 -25.11
C SER A 579 17.66 -21.97 -24.12
N ALA A 580 17.68 -22.26 -22.81
CA ALA A 580 17.66 -21.27 -21.76
C ALA A 580 18.95 -20.42 -21.75
N ALA A 581 20.12 -21.05 -21.87
CA ALA A 581 21.40 -20.34 -21.97
C ALA A 581 21.46 -19.42 -23.20
N SER A 582 21.00 -19.90 -24.36
CA SER A 582 20.91 -19.10 -25.58
C SER A 582 19.92 -17.94 -25.43
N PHE A 583 18.76 -18.19 -24.81
CA PHE A 583 17.76 -17.17 -24.53
C PHE A 583 18.31 -16.10 -23.57
N ILE A 584 19.00 -16.49 -22.50
CA ILE A 584 19.63 -15.57 -21.54
C ILE A 584 20.74 -14.76 -22.23
N ALA A 585 21.56 -15.38 -23.07
CA ALA A 585 22.60 -14.67 -23.83
C ALA A 585 21.99 -13.59 -24.76
N GLN A 586 20.82 -13.86 -25.33
CA GLN A 586 20.09 -12.89 -26.15
C GLN A 586 19.33 -11.87 -25.29
N ASN A 587 18.94 -12.24 -24.07
CA ASN A 587 18.12 -11.45 -23.15
C ASN A 587 18.81 -11.31 -21.79
N PRO A 588 19.89 -10.53 -21.68
CA PRO A 588 20.69 -10.43 -20.45
C PRO A 588 19.93 -9.84 -19.25
N VAL A 589 18.72 -9.31 -19.47
CA VAL A 589 17.84 -8.78 -18.41
C VAL A 589 17.08 -9.91 -17.68
N VAL A 590 16.88 -11.07 -18.30
CA VAL A 590 16.06 -12.18 -17.76
C VAL A 590 16.51 -12.67 -16.38
N PRO A 591 17.81 -12.88 -16.10
CA PRO A 591 18.25 -13.27 -14.75
C PRO A 591 17.87 -12.25 -13.68
N THR A 592 17.86 -10.96 -14.02
CA THR A 592 17.45 -9.90 -13.09
C THR A 592 15.95 -9.98 -12.82
N LEU A 593 15.13 -10.24 -13.84
CA LEU A 593 13.69 -10.43 -13.70
C LEU A 593 13.35 -11.62 -12.78
N VAL A 594 13.95 -12.79 -13.04
CA VAL A 594 13.75 -13.99 -12.22
C VAL A 594 14.18 -13.75 -10.77
N SER A 595 15.33 -13.09 -10.57
CA SER A 595 15.81 -12.76 -9.22
C SER A 595 14.86 -11.82 -8.47
N SER A 596 14.29 -10.81 -9.15
CA SER A 596 13.32 -9.89 -8.54
C SER A 596 12.03 -10.62 -8.16
N ALA A 597 11.53 -11.52 -9.01
CA ALA A 597 10.34 -12.32 -8.73
C ALA A 597 10.54 -13.25 -7.52
N LEU A 598 11.67 -13.96 -7.45
CA LEU A 598 12.00 -14.82 -6.30
C LEU A 598 12.13 -14.02 -5.01
N ALA A 599 12.76 -12.84 -5.05
CA ALA A 599 12.86 -11.95 -3.90
C ALA A 599 11.49 -11.48 -3.39
N ALA A 600 10.55 -11.20 -4.31
CA ALA A 600 9.17 -10.86 -3.93
C ALA A 600 8.49 -12.05 -3.21
N ILE A 601 8.61 -13.27 -3.73
CA ILE A 601 8.07 -14.49 -3.09
C ILE A 601 8.63 -14.67 -1.69
N ARG A 602 9.94 -14.53 -1.51
CA ARG A 602 10.57 -14.68 -0.19
C ARG A 602 10.07 -13.64 0.82
N ASN A 603 9.88 -12.39 0.39
CA ASN A 603 9.36 -11.34 1.26
C ASN A 603 7.90 -11.58 1.68
N GLU A 604 7.12 -12.21 0.83
CA GLU A 604 5.77 -12.66 1.15
C GLU A 604 5.77 -13.77 2.22
N MET A 605 6.68 -14.76 2.09
CA MET A 605 6.85 -15.82 3.09
C MET A 605 7.16 -15.27 4.47
N ASP A 606 8.14 -14.36 4.58
CA ASP A 606 8.48 -13.66 5.82
C ASP A 606 7.28 -12.94 6.43
N SER A 607 6.61 -12.13 5.62
CA SER A 607 5.49 -11.31 6.07
C SER A 607 4.36 -12.18 6.62
N LEU A 608 4.09 -13.33 6.00
CA LEU A 608 3.06 -14.26 6.44
C LEU A 608 3.44 -14.95 7.76
N VAL A 609 4.67 -15.46 7.87
CA VAL A 609 5.16 -16.14 9.08
C VAL A 609 5.14 -15.19 10.28
N LEU A 610 5.66 -13.97 10.14
CA LEU A 610 5.67 -12.96 11.20
C LEU A 610 4.26 -12.60 11.67
N ARG A 611 3.30 -12.49 10.74
CA ARG A 611 1.92 -12.08 11.04
C ARG A 611 1.07 -13.19 11.66
N ALA A 612 1.31 -14.45 11.27
CA ALA A 612 0.56 -15.60 11.79
C ALA A 612 1.16 -16.17 13.09
N SER A 613 2.42 -15.86 13.41
CA SER A 613 3.11 -16.47 14.54
C SER A 613 2.54 -16.07 15.91
N MET A 614 2.41 -17.06 16.77
CA MET A 614 2.15 -16.89 18.21
C MET A 614 3.44 -16.85 19.04
N SER A 615 4.57 -17.29 18.47
CA SER A 615 5.86 -17.35 19.15
C SER A 615 6.46 -15.95 19.29
N PRO A 616 6.77 -15.49 20.51
CA PRO A 616 7.55 -14.27 20.72
C PRO A 616 8.94 -14.33 20.07
N GLY A 617 9.56 -15.51 19.95
CA GLY A 617 10.85 -15.68 19.26
C GLY A 617 10.78 -15.24 17.79
N ILE A 618 9.77 -15.71 17.07
CA ILE A 618 9.53 -15.28 15.67
C ILE A 618 9.11 -13.81 15.64
N ARG A 619 8.09 -13.41 16.42
CA ARG A 619 7.50 -12.07 16.27
C ARG A 619 8.41 -10.92 16.71
N GLU A 620 9.06 -11.07 17.86
CA GLU A 620 9.82 -9.99 18.50
C GLU A 620 11.32 -10.08 18.17
N GLN A 621 11.86 -11.30 18.05
CA GLN A 621 13.29 -11.50 17.75
C GLN A 621 13.56 -11.70 16.26
N GLN A 622 12.51 -11.91 15.45
CA GLN A 622 12.61 -12.21 14.02
C GLN A 622 13.48 -13.44 13.73
N ASP A 623 13.33 -14.47 14.58
CA ASP A 623 14.03 -15.75 14.46
C ASP A 623 13.29 -16.70 13.52
N GLU A 624 13.14 -16.26 12.27
CA GLU A 624 12.62 -17.03 11.14
C GLU A 624 13.56 -16.96 9.93
N PHE A 625 13.70 -18.06 9.20
CA PHE A 625 14.57 -18.12 8.01
C PHE A 625 13.86 -18.80 6.84
N ASN A 626 13.15 -18.01 6.05
CA ASN A 626 12.46 -18.48 4.86
C ASN A 626 13.41 -18.48 3.66
N VAL A 627 13.32 -19.52 2.82
CA VAL A 627 14.23 -19.74 1.71
C VAL A 627 13.56 -20.42 0.52
N VAL A 628 13.99 -20.03 -0.69
CA VAL A 628 13.68 -20.74 -1.93
C VAL A 628 14.99 -21.24 -2.54
N THR A 629 15.00 -22.48 -2.99
CA THR A 629 16.19 -23.17 -3.51
C THR A 629 15.93 -23.85 -4.85
N ASP A 630 17.02 -24.19 -5.54
CA ASP A 630 16.98 -25.09 -6.70
C ASP A 630 16.69 -26.55 -6.28
N PRO A 631 16.50 -27.50 -7.21
CA PRO A 631 16.18 -28.89 -6.86
C PRO A 631 17.23 -29.58 -5.97
N ALA A 632 18.47 -29.10 -5.98
CA ALA A 632 19.58 -29.63 -5.19
C ALA A 632 19.68 -28.99 -3.80
N GLY A 633 18.77 -28.10 -3.43
CA GLY A 633 18.78 -27.38 -2.16
C GLY A 633 19.74 -26.19 -2.14
N LYS A 634 20.27 -25.74 -3.29
CA LYS A 634 21.11 -24.55 -3.35
C LYS A 634 20.24 -23.31 -3.29
N MET A 635 20.56 -22.43 -2.34
CA MET A 635 19.81 -21.19 -2.13
C MET A 635 19.80 -20.30 -3.38
N LEU A 636 18.57 -19.96 -3.82
CA LEU A 636 18.31 -18.95 -4.83
C LEU A 636 18.03 -17.60 -4.16
N VAL A 637 17.24 -17.60 -3.08
CA VAL A 637 16.93 -16.43 -2.25
C VAL A 637 16.60 -16.84 -0.82
N GLY A 638 17.04 -16.08 0.17
CA GLY A 638 16.85 -16.35 1.60
C GLY A 638 18.07 -15.94 2.43
N GLN A 639 18.08 -16.31 3.70
CA GLN A 639 19.17 -15.98 4.64
C GLN A 639 19.90 -17.23 5.17
N PHE A 640 19.20 -18.35 5.29
CA PHE A 640 19.73 -19.61 5.80
C PHE A 640 19.05 -20.79 5.09
N GLY A 641 19.82 -21.69 4.48
CA GLY A 641 19.27 -22.80 3.68
C GLY A 641 20.09 -24.09 3.72
N SER A 642 21.13 -24.14 4.54
CA SER A 642 22.02 -25.31 4.66
C SER A 642 21.28 -26.58 5.10
N PHE A 643 20.15 -26.42 5.80
CA PHE A 643 19.32 -27.54 6.27
C PHE A 643 18.62 -28.33 5.16
N ILE A 644 18.40 -27.74 3.98
CA ILE A 644 17.71 -28.44 2.88
C ILE A 644 18.59 -29.55 2.32
N GLY A 645 19.87 -29.25 2.07
CA GLY A 645 20.83 -30.24 1.58
C GLY A 645 20.97 -31.43 2.53
N GLU A 646 21.08 -31.16 3.83
CA GLU A 646 21.21 -32.22 4.85
C GLU A 646 19.92 -33.03 5.01
N PHE A 647 18.76 -32.38 4.98
CA PHE A 647 17.47 -33.07 4.96
C PHE A 647 17.38 -34.01 3.74
N LEU A 648 17.71 -33.51 2.54
CA LEU A 648 17.63 -34.31 1.31
C LEU A 648 18.61 -35.49 1.35
N ALA A 649 19.81 -35.29 1.88
CA ALA A 649 20.78 -36.38 2.04
C ALA A 649 20.22 -37.48 2.96
N MET A 650 19.67 -37.10 4.12
CA MET A 650 19.05 -38.05 5.05
C MET A 650 17.82 -38.74 4.45
N TRP A 651 16.91 -37.99 3.81
CA TRP A 651 15.67 -38.52 3.24
C TRP A 651 15.94 -39.51 2.11
N ASN A 652 16.87 -39.16 1.21
CA ASN A 652 17.27 -40.06 0.12
C ASN A 652 17.97 -41.32 0.65
N ASN A 653 18.78 -41.21 1.71
CA ASN A 653 19.44 -42.35 2.35
C ASN A 653 18.46 -43.30 3.05
N SER A 654 17.31 -42.80 3.52
CA SER A 654 16.26 -43.64 4.11
C SER A 654 15.40 -44.35 3.07
N GLY A 655 15.58 -44.03 1.77
CA GLY A 655 14.78 -44.55 0.67
C GLY A 655 13.43 -43.85 0.50
N GLY A 656 13.27 -42.65 1.08
CA GLY A 656 12.07 -41.85 0.91
C GLY A 656 11.88 -41.37 -0.54
N THR A 657 10.63 -41.26 -0.97
CA THR A 657 10.25 -40.63 -2.24
C THR A 657 9.86 -39.17 -2.01
N ILE A 658 9.89 -38.37 -3.07
CA ILE A 658 9.41 -36.99 -3.08
C ILE A 658 8.40 -36.89 -4.21
N GLU A 659 7.16 -36.62 -3.84
CA GLU A 659 6.01 -36.53 -4.74
C GLU A 659 5.42 -35.12 -4.74
N GLU A 660 4.67 -34.80 -5.79
CA GLU A 660 3.99 -33.52 -5.91
C GLU A 660 2.88 -33.43 -4.85
N GLY A 661 2.95 -32.38 -4.01
CA GLY A 661 2.02 -32.19 -2.88
C GLY A 661 2.56 -32.66 -1.52
N ASP A 662 3.74 -33.26 -1.46
CA ASP A 662 4.38 -33.60 -0.18
C ASP A 662 4.68 -32.35 0.66
N ILE A 663 4.58 -32.51 1.99
CA ILE A 663 5.02 -31.50 2.97
C ILE A 663 5.83 -32.23 4.03
N PHE A 664 7.08 -31.81 4.24
CA PHE A 664 7.96 -32.38 5.26
C PHE A 664 8.08 -31.42 6.45
N ILE A 665 8.03 -31.96 7.65
CA ILE A 665 8.18 -31.20 8.88
C ILE A 665 9.20 -31.91 9.77
N THR A 666 10.17 -31.18 10.28
CA THR A 666 11.14 -31.72 11.24
C THR A 666 11.58 -30.68 12.25
N ASN A 667 11.85 -31.15 13.47
CA ASN A 667 12.48 -30.39 14.53
C ASN A 667 13.57 -31.21 15.23
N ASP A 668 14.05 -32.29 14.60
CA ASP A 668 15.06 -33.19 15.17
C ASP A 668 16.47 -32.78 14.74
N PRO A 669 17.30 -32.22 15.65
CA PRO A 669 18.67 -31.80 15.33
C PRO A 669 19.56 -32.92 14.83
N TYR A 670 19.29 -34.18 15.22
CA TYR A 670 20.13 -35.31 14.84
C TYR A 670 19.78 -35.85 13.45
N GLN A 671 18.50 -35.80 13.07
CA GLN A 671 18.07 -36.26 11.74
C GLN A 671 18.53 -35.33 10.61
N VAL A 672 18.80 -34.07 10.90
CA VAL A 672 19.31 -33.10 9.93
C VAL A 672 20.78 -32.74 10.16
N ASP A 673 21.55 -33.63 10.80
CA ASP A 673 22.99 -33.48 11.07
C ASP A 673 23.39 -32.12 11.68
N GLY A 674 22.60 -31.64 12.64
CA GLY A 674 22.83 -30.38 13.34
C GLY A 674 22.46 -29.13 12.53
N ALA A 675 21.79 -29.27 11.39
CA ALA A 675 21.33 -28.13 10.60
C ALA A 675 20.27 -27.28 11.30
N ILE A 676 19.64 -27.82 12.36
CA ILE A 676 18.96 -27.06 13.41
C ILE A 676 19.59 -27.35 14.76
N SER A 677 19.54 -26.38 15.67
CA SER A 677 20.37 -26.40 16.88
C SER A 677 19.65 -26.94 18.11
N HIS A 678 18.32 -26.89 18.12
CA HIS A 678 17.50 -27.37 19.24
C HIS A 678 16.05 -27.65 18.82
N LEU A 679 15.31 -28.37 19.67
CA LEU A 679 13.95 -28.85 19.42
C LEU A 679 12.89 -27.75 19.21
N CYS A 680 13.20 -26.51 19.61
CA CYS A 680 12.35 -25.34 19.37
C CYS A 680 12.40 -24.88 17.90
N ASP A 681 13.41 -25.28 17.13
CA ASP A 681 13.51 -24.95 15.72
C ASP A 681 12.66 -25.91 14.91
N VAL A 682 11.68 -25.39 14.19
CA VAL A 682 10.84 -26.20 13.30
C VAL A 682 11.10 -25.78 11.86
N ILE A 683 11.41 -26.77 11.03
CA ILE A 683 11.52 -26.62 9.57
C ILE A 683 10.30 -27.24 8.92
N ILE A 684 9.72 -26.52 7.96
CA ILE A 684 8.71 -27.02 7.02
C ILE A 684 9.30 -26.91 5.61
N LEU A 685 9.31 -28.01 4.85
CA LEU A 685 9.84 -28.08 3.48
C LEU A 685 8.72 -28.48 2.52
N LEU A 686 8.63 -27.75 1.41
CA LEU A 686 7.68 -28.00 0.33
C LEU A 686 8.44 -28.12 -1.00
N PRO A 687 8.36 -29.25 -1.71
CA PRO A 687 8.91 -29.38 -3.05
C PRO A 687 8.06 -28.57 -4.05
N ILE A 688 8.73 -27.89 -4.98
CA ILE A 688 8.09 -27.09 -6.03
C ILE A 688 8.17 -27.85 -7.35
N PHE A 689 7.01 -28.19 -7.91
CA PHE A 689 6.91 -28.87 -9.20
C PHE A 689 6.42 -27.94 -10.31
N TYR A 690 6.93 -28.14 -11.52
CA TYR A 690 6.43 -27.54 -12.76
C TYR A 690 6.43 -28.61 -13.85
N ASP A 691 5.28 -28.83 -14.51
CA ASP A 691 5.08 -29.93 -15.45
C ASP A 691 5.55 -31.28 -14.90
N HIS A 692 5.23 -31.57 -13.63
CA HIS A 692 5.64 -32.77 -12.87
C HIS A 692 7.16 -32.96 -12.70
N ASN A 693 7.96 -31.94 -12.95
CA ASN A 693 9.40 -31.94 -12.66
C ASN A 693 9.66 -31.12 -11.39
N LEU A 694 10.47 -31.64 -10.48
CA LEU A 694 10.96 -30.89 -9.33
C LEU A 694 11.87 -29.75 -9.83
N VAL A 695 11.44 -28.51 -9.62
CA VAL A 695 12.16 -27.30 -10.05
C VAL A 695 12.77 -26.52 -8.89
N GLY A 696 12.43 -26.87 -7.65
CA GLY A 696 13.02 -26.24 -6.46
C GLY A 696 12.37 -26.66 -5.17
N TRP A 697 12.74 -25.98 -4.08
CA TRP A 697 12.12 -26.12 -2.77
C TRP A 697 11.77 -24.77 -2.19
N SER A 698 10.65 -24.73 -1.47
CA SER A 698 10.32 -23.66 -0.52
C SER A 698 10.49 -24.22 0.88
N ALA A 699 11.10 -23.45 1.78
CA ALA A 699 11.19 -23.85 3.18
C ALA A 699 10.99 -22.68 4.14
N ASN A 700 10.30 -22.98 5.23
CA ASN A 700 10.12 -22.09 6.36
C ASN A 700 10.84 -22.67 7.57
N PHE A 701 11.60 -21.84 8.26
CA PHE A 701 12.18 -22.14 9.56
C PHE A 701 11.60 -21.17 10.57
N GLY A 702 11.23 -21.63 11.76
CA GLY A 702 10.81 -20.74 12.84
C GLY A 702 11.07 -21.31 14.23
N HIS A 703 11.39 -20.41 15.16
CA HIS A 703 11.61 -20.74 16.56
C HIS A 703 10.30 -20.76 17.38
N LEU A 704 9.93 -21.91 17.94
CA LEU A 704 8.80 -22.08 18.85
C LEU A 704 9.23 -21.83 20.30
N SER A 705 8.92 -20.64 20.84
CA SER A 705 9.15 -20.25 22.24
C SER A 705 7.89 -20.15 23.06
#